data_AF-A0A645AIC9-F1
#
_entry.id   AF-A0A645AIC9-F1
#
_cell.length_a   1.000
_cell.length_b   1.000
_cell.length_c   1.000
_cell.angle_alpha   90.00
_cell.angle_beta   90.00
_cell.angle_gamma   90.00
#
_symmetry.space_group_name_H-M   'P 1'
#
loop_
_entity.id
_entity.type
_entity.pdbx_description
1 polymer ?
#
loop_
_entity_poly.entity_id
_entity_poly.type
_entity_poly.pdbx_seq_one_letter_code
_entity_poly.pdbx_strand_id
1 'polypeptide(L)'
;MSSLIGGRSGNRGRCAQPCRLPYSLVNEKGEAVLDTNQAGQYLLSPRDMNTLEILPELIEAGVASYKIEGRMKRPEYVAVVVDIYRRAIDSYLNGDYQVSEEDMLNIRQIFNRDFTTGFLEGHPGKEMMSDRRPNNRGVLVGRVIKLDRKDNKAIVKLENDLHLGDGLEFWITVGGRVGTTVTVMTSEGKVLDSAAVGEQVEIDVPKGVKLNDRVFRTFDSKLMSYAQQFCGEANKKRILINAHVEARLGEPMKITLTDDEGNCGYGETEFIIENARKHALTEETVRKQVERLGTTEYALAELVFEHDENVMAPMSEINEARRIATEMLNRVRIEAFTPSRKQIRKNRISFDGIPKSNHSHFGELTVYVDTLAKAEAALSAGTEWLVFGGENFSHKAASRAEYEKIASLVKNAGRKLAIATPRIVKEGQLAYFKEQMKFWQGLEPDLLLIANNGLWYLAQQLELKIPLWADWPLNIFNAQTLNFWRTQGAAGATLSVELTMTQVEHLADNSPLMLECLVQGRLEMMVSEYCIAGSFLGELDKGKCTYGCKENLFLQDRKEESFPIVTDQFCRMHILNAHDLSMLKYAKQMAQNGIRRLRIDARFYSPEETAKIVSLYRRILDGDIQIEDNLAKTTRGHYFRGVL
;
A
#
# COMPACT_ATOMS: atom_id res chain seq x y z
N MET A 1 -5.14 0.12 12.18
CA MET A 1 -5.38 -1.29 12.54
C MET A 1 -4.07 -2.08 12.59
N SER A 2 -3.29 -2.09 11.50
CA SER A 2 -2.07 -2.91 11.39
C SER A 2 -1.05 -2.60 12.50
N SER A 3 -0.80 -1.32 12.78
CA SER A 3 0.13 -0.89 13.82
C SER A 3 -0.40 -1.22 15.22
N LEU A 4 -1.65 -0.84 15.50
CA LEU A 4 -2.25 -1.00 16.82
C LEU A 4 -2.50 -2.46 17.23
N ILE A 5 -2.92 -3.32 16.30
CA ILE A 5 -3.26 -4.73 16.54
C ILE A 5 -2.05 -5.64 16.24
N GLY A 6 -1.41 -5.44 15.09
CA GLY A 6 -0.36 -6.33 14.57
C GLY A 6 1.07 -5.88 14.86
N GLY A 7 1.27 -4.73 15.51
CA GLY A 7 2.59 -4.19 15.86
C GLY A 7 3.44 -3.75 14.67
N ARG A 8 2.88 -3.75 13.45
CA ARG A 8 3.60 -3.42 12.20
C ARG A 8 2.87 -2.30 11.46
N SER A 9 3.58 -1.27 11.03
CA SER A 9 2.93 -0.09 10.42
C SER A 9 2.57 -0.36 8.96
N GLY A 10 1.30 -0.12 8.61
CA GLY A 10 0.86 -0.12 7.21
C GLY A 10 1.52 1.02 6.43
N ASN A 11 1.67 2.19 7.05
CA ASN A 11 2.26 3.40 6.46
C ASN A 11 3.75 3.24 6.13
N ARG A 12 4.46 2.38 6.87
CA ARG A 12 5.87 2.03 6.58
C ARG A 12 6.02 0.88 5.61
N GLY A 13 4.91 0.47 4.99
CA GLY A 13 4.85 -0.73 4.20
C GLY A 13 5.33 -1.91 5.04
N ARG A 14 4.73 -2.22 6.19
CA ARG A 14 4.93 -3.50 6.90
C ARG A 14 3.61 -4.12 7.31
N CYS A 15 2.51 -3.80 6.64
CA CYS A 15 1.15 -4.23 6.98
C CYS A 15 1.06 -5.70 7.47
N ALA A 16 0.42 -5.90 8.62
CA ALA A 16 0.12 -7.20 9.25
C ALA A 16 -1.19 -7.83 8.74
N GLN A 17 -1.79 -7.24 7.70
CA GLN A 17 -3.01 -7.71 7.04
C GLN A 17 -4.22 -7.91 7.97
N PRO A 18 -4.54 -6.96 8.88
CA PRO A 18 -5.67 -7.11 9.81
C PRO A 18 -7.02 -7.22 9.09
N CYS A 19 -7.14 -6.67 7.87
CA CYS A 19 -8.32 -6.79 7.02
C CYS A 19 -8.61 -8.24 6.57
N ARG A 20 -7.65 -9.16 6.72
CA ARG A 20 -7.77 -10.59 6.36
C ARG A 20 -8.12 -11.48 7.55
N LEU A 21 -8.30 -10.91 8.73
CA LEU A 21 -8.69 -11.64 9.93
C LEU A 21 -10.21 -11.81 9.99
N PRO A 22 -10.69 -12.85 10.70
CA PRO A 22 -12.12 -13.02 10.94
C PRO A 22 -12.65 -11.98 11.94
N TYR A 23 -13.81 -11.40 11.63
CA TYR A 23 -14.59 -10.51 12.48
C TYR A 23 -16.08 -10.85 12.39
N SER A 24 -16.79 -10.63 13.50
CA SER A 24 -18.25 -10.62 13.55
C SER A 24 -18.73 -9.17 13.61
N LEU A 25 -19.80 -8.84 12.90
CA LEU A 25 -20.49 -7.56 13.05
C LEU A 25 -21.52 -7.69 14.18
N VAL A 26 -21.39 -6.89 15.23
CA VAL A 26 -22.25 -6.95 16.42
C VAL A 26 -22.81 -5.57 16.78
N ASN A 27 -23.96 -5.55 17.46
CA ASN A 27 -24.53 -4.32 18.04
C ASN A 27 -23.92 -4.00 19.42
N GLU A 28 -24.40 -2.94 20.09
CA GLU A 28 -23.95 -2.56 21.44
C GLU A 28 -24.11 -3.65 22.51
N LYS A 29 -25.07 -4.57 22.33
CA LYS A 29 -25.31 -5.70 23.24
C LYS A 29 -24.37 -6.89 22.97
N GLY A 30 -23.52 -6.80 21.94
CA GLY A 30 -22.68 -7.90 21.50
C GLY A 30 -23.43 -8.96 20.69
N GLU A 31 -24.65 -8.68 20.25
CA GLU A 31 -25.44 -9.60 19.44
C GLU A 31 -25.02 -9.48 17.97
N ALA A 32 -24.78 -10.61 17.30
CA ALA A 32 -24.44 -10.63 15.88
C ALA A 32 -25.61 -10.09 15.03
N VAL A 33 -25.31 -9.15 14.14
CA VAL A 33 -26.32 -8.53 13.25
C VAL A 33 -26.29 -9.10 11.83
N LEU A 34 -25.35 -10.00 11.54
CA LEU A 34 -25.25 -10.74 10.29
C LEU A 34 -25.35 -12.24 10.56
N ASP A 35 -26.17 -12.95 9.79
CA ASP A 35 -26.15 -14.41 9.73
C ASP A 35 -25.04 -14.91 8.80
N THR A 36 -24.53 -16.11 9.11
CA THR A 36 -23.58 -16.90 8.32
C THR A 36 -23.99 -17.13 6.86
N ASN A 37 -25.29 -17.10 6.56
CA ASN A 37 -25.78 -17.18 5.18
C ASN A 37 -25.63 -15.86 4.42
N GLN A 38 -25.66 -14.72 5.12
CA GLN A 38 -25.58 -13.38 4.54
C GLN A 38 -24.13 -12.95 4.29
N ALA A 39 -23.22 -13.29 5.20
CA ALA A 39 -21.81 -12.95 5.09
C ALA A 39 -20.91 -14.01 5.73
N GLY A 40 -19.70 -14.16 5.19
CA GLY A 40 -18.61 -14.86 5.85
C GLY A 40 -17.95 -14.03 6.95
N GLN A 41 -16.88 -14.56 7.54
CA GLN A 41 -16.20 -13.92 8.68
C GLN A 41 -15.15 -12.88 8.26
N TYR A 42 -14.82 -12.74 6.98
CA TYR A 42 -13.74 -11.87 6.50
C TYR A 42 -14.30 -10.54 5.98
N LEU A 43 -15.06 -9.83 6.81
CA LEU A 43 -15.86 -8.66 6.40
C LEU A 43 -15.05 -7.48 5.82
N LEU A 44 -13.73 -7.44 6.06
CA LEU A 44 -12.83 -6.38 5.60
C LEU A 44 -11.89 -6.83 4.45
N SER A 45 -12.08 -8.03 3.93
CA SER A 45 -11.16 -8.70 3.00
C SER A 45 -11.53 -8.34 1.55
N PRO A 46 -10.84 -7.40 0.87
CA PRO A 46 -11.16 -7.09 -0.52
C PRO A 46 -10.78 -8.25 -1.46
N ARG A 47 -11.52 -8.36 -2.57
CA ARG A 47 -11.12 -9.09 -3.78
C ARG A 47 -9.88 -8.43 -4.40
N ASP A 48 -9.20 -9.15 -5.27
CA ASP A 48 -8.01 -8.60 -5.93
C ASP A 48 -8.42 -7.58 -7.01
N MET A 49 -7.69 -6.47 -7.10
CA MET A 49 -7.97 -5.46 -8.13
C MET A 49 -7.41 -5.94 -9.47
N ASN A 50 -8.26 -6.00 -10.50
CA ASN A 50 -7.87 -6.28 -11.88
C ASN A 50 -8.55 -5.26 -12.80
N THR A 51 -7.76 -4.63 -13.66
CA THR A 51 -8.19 -3.54 -14.53
C THR A 51 -7.92 -3.82 -16.00
N LEU A 52 -7.63 -5.07 -16.39
CA LEU A 52 -7.40 -5.41 -17.79
C LEU A 52 -8.63 -5.12 -18.66
N GLU A 53 -9.83 -5.41 -18.17
CA GLU A 53 -11.05 -5.16 -18.95
C GLU A 53 -11.29 -3.66 -19.20
N ILE A 54 -10.78 -2.79 -18.33
CA ILE A 54 -10.95 -1.32 -18.39
C ILE A 54 -9.64 -0.56 -18.66
N LEU A 55 -8.62 -1.26 -19.17
CA LEU A 55 -7.31 -0.66 -19.41
C LEU A 55 -7.34 0.43 -20.49
N PRO A 56 -8.08 0.27 -21.61
CA PRO A 56 -8.25 1.33 -22.62
C PRO A 56 -8.72 2.66 -22.00
N GLU A 57 -9.76 2.62 -21.18
CA GLU A 57 -10.34 3.79 -20.52
C GLU A 57 -9.33 4.47 -19.60
N LEU A 58 -8.48 3.70 -18.92
CA LEU A 58 -7.40 4.26 -18.10
C LEU A 58 -6.32 4.94 -18.95
N ILE A 59 -5.96 4.37 -20.12
CA ILE A 59 -5.00 4.97 -21.05
C ILE A 59 -5.57 6.28 -21.59
N GLU A 60 -6.82 6.29 -22.02
CA GLU A 60 -7.52 7.46 -22.55
C GLU A 60 -7.72 8.55 -21.52
N ALA A 61 -7.89 8.18 -20.24
CA ALA A 61 -7.91 9.13 -19.12
C ALA A 61 -6.56 9.82 -18.87
N GLY A 62 -5.49 9.43 -19.57
CA GLY A 62 -4.16 10.02 -19.48
C GLY A 62 -3.29 9.43 -18.37
N VAL A 63 -3.59 8.21 -17.89
CA VAL A 63 -2.75 7.53 -16.89
C VAL A 63 -1.40 7.16 -17.51
N ALA A 64 -0.32 7.74 -16.99
CA ALA A 64 1.03 7.54 -17.51
C ALA A 64 1.78 6.34 -16.90
N SER A 65 1.31 5.80 -15.76
CA SER A 65 2.00 4.72 -15.06
C SER A 65 1.00 3.80 -14.36
N TYR A 66 1.12 2.51 -14.66
CA TYR A 66 0.31 1.45 -14.06
C TYR A 66 1.16 0.69 -13.05
N LYS A 67 0.67 0.61 -11.81
CA LYS A 67 1.38 -0.07 -10.72
C LYS A 67 0.76 -1.44 -10.47
N ILE A 68 1.57 -2.47 -10.55
CA ILE A 68 1.22 -3.84 -10.16
C ILE A 68 1.66 -4.09 -8.71
N GLU A 69 0.77 -4.63 -7.88
CA GLU A 69 1.06 -4.97 -6.49
C GLU A 69 1.75 -6.35 -6.39
N GLY A 70 3.07 -6.35 -6.53
CA GLY A 70 3.90 -7.56 -6.46
C GLY A 70 4.43 -7.90 -5.06
N ARG A 71 4.11 -7.13 -4.01
CA ARG A 71 4.77 -7.33 -2.72
C ARG A 71 4.33 -8.62 -2.05
N MET A 72 5.29 -9.36 -1.49
CA MET A 72 5.07 -10.69 -0.89
C MET A 72 4.53 -11.73 -1.91
N LYS A 73 4.66 -11.45 -3.22
CA LYS A 73 4.36 -12.38 -4.30
C LYS A 73 5.65 -13.05 -4.78
N ARG A 74 5.51 -14.20 -5.41
CA ARG A 74 6.66 -14.89 -6.03
C ARG A 74 7.05 -14.19 -7.34
N PRO A 75 8.31 -14.25 -7.78
CA PRO A 75 8.75 -13.64 -9.05
C PRO A 75 7.88 -14.03 -10.25
N GLU A 76 7.42 -15.28 -10.29
CA GLU A 76 6.57 -15.82 -11.36
C GLU A 76 5.25 -15.07 -11.49
N TYR A 77 4.63 -14.71 -10.35
CA TYR A 77 3.41 -13.89 -10.35
C TYR A 77 3.67 -12.53 -10.99
N VAL A 78 4.78 -11.89 -10.62
CA VAL A 78 5.13 -10.58 -11.14
C VAL A 78 5.41 -10.66 -12.64
N ALA A 79 6.16 -11.68 -13.09
CA ALA A 79 6.48 -11.88 -14.49
C ALA A 79 5.23 -12.02 -15.37
N VAL A 80 4.31 -12.92 -15.01
CA VAL A 80 3.09 -13.18 -15.79
C VAL A 80 2.18 -11.96 -15.82
N VAL A 81 1.95 -11.30 -14.67
CA VAL A 81 1.07 -10.12 -14.63
C VAL A 81 1.68 -8.97 -15.43
N VAL A 82 2.99 -8.74 -15.33
CA VAL A 82 3.68 -7.70 -16.11
C VAL A 82 3.61 -8.00 -17.61
N ASP A 83 3.86 -9.25 -18.03
CA ASP A 83 3.80 -9.63 -19.44
C ASP A 83 2.40 -9.39 -20.03
N ILE A 84 1.36 -9.87 -19.36
CA ILE A 84 -0.02 -9.71 -19.82
C ILE A 84 -0.39 -8.24 -19.93
N TYR A 85 -0.12 -7.43 -18.90
CA TYR A 85 -0.40 -6.00 -18.94
C TYR A 85 0.41 -5.29 -20.03
N ARG A 86 1.68 -5.68 -20.26
CA ARG A 86 2.52 -5.08 -21.31
C ARG A 86 1.95 -5.36 -22.69
N ARG A 87 1.62 -6.62 -23.00
CA ARG A 87 1.00 -7.00 -24.27
C ARG A 87 -0.35 -6.33 -24.48
N ALA A 88 -1.16 -6.23 -23.41
CA ALA A 88 -2.43 -5.53 -23.46
C ALA A 88 -2.22 -4.05 -23.84
N ILE A 89 -1.28 -3.34 -23.21
CA ILE A 89 -0.97 -1.96 -23.59
C ILE A 89 -0.42 -1.88 -25.03
N ASP A 90 0.47 -2.78 -25.44
CA ASP A 90 1.04 -2.77 -26.80
C ASP A 90 -0.05 -3.01 -27.86
N SER A 91 -1.01 -3.89 -27.59
CA SER A 91 -2.16 -4.12 -28.46
C SER A 91 -3.05 -2.87 -28.59
N TYR A 92 -3.27 -2.15 -27.48
CA TYR A 92 -3.98 -0.86 -27.50
C TYR A 92 -3.24 0.17 -28.35
N LEU A 93 -1.92 0.30 -28.18
CA LEU A 93 -1.10 1.25 -28.94
C LEU A 93 -1.07 0.94 -30.44
N ASN A 94 -1.22 -0.33 -30.81
CA ASN A 94 -1.35 -0.78 -32.20
C ASN A 94 -2.77 -0.58 -32.77
N GLY A 95 -3.72 -0.09 -31.97
CA GLY A 95 -5.10 0.20 -32.36
C GLY A 95 -6.06 -0.99 -32.31
N ASP A 96 -5.65 -2.13 -31.73
CA ASP A 96 -6.45 -3.36 -31.63
C ASP A 96 -6.28 -3.96 -30.23
N TYR A 97 -6.98 -3.38 -29.26
CA TYR A 97 -6.88 -3.83 -27.87
C TYR A 97 -7.43 -5.24 -27.70
N GLN A 98 -6.56 -6.16 -27.28
CA GLN A 98 -6.92 -7.55 -27.09
C GLN A 98 -6.33 -8.10 -25.79
N VAL A 99 -7.18 -8.77 -25.02
CA VAL A 99 -6.77 -9.63 -23.91
C VAL A 99 -7.32 -11.01 -24.21
N SER A 100 -6.44 -11.99 -24.38
CA SER A 100 -6.86 -13.35 -24.70
C SER A 100 -7.60 -14.00 -23.53
N GLU A 101 -8.51 -14.93 -23.80
CA GLU A 101 -9.15 -15.73 -22.75
C GLU A 101 -8.11 -16.51 -21.92
N GLU A 102 -7.02 -16.96 -22.56
CA GLU A 102 -5.90 -17.63 -21.90
C GLU A 102 -5.21 -16.70 -20.89
N ASP A 103 -4.99 -15.43 -21.22
CA ASP A 103 -4.39 -14.46 -20.30
C ASP A 103 -5.29 -14.19 -19.08
N MET A 104 -6.59 -14.08 -19.32
CA MET A 104 -7.56 -13.93 -18.22
C MET A 104 -7.58 -15.17 -17.33
N LEU A 105 -7.45 -16.38 -17.91
CA LEU A 105 -7.33 -17.61 -17.15
C LEU A 105 -6.01 -17.66 -16.36
N ASN A 106 -4.89 -17.29 -16.97
CA ASN A 106 -3.57 -17.25 -16.35
C ASN A 106 -3.55 -16.31 -15.14
N ILE A 107 -4.18 -15.14 -15.25
CA ILE A 107 -4.32 -14.20 -14.12
C ILE A 107 -5.20 -14.77 -13.01
N ARG A 108 -6.33 -15.41 -13.35
CA ARG A 108 -7.16 -16.11 -12.36
C ARG A 108 -6.38 -17.22 -11.67
N GLN A 109 -5.53 -17.94 -12.40
CA GLN A 109 -4.79 -19.10 -11.91
C GLN A 109 -3.59 -18.73 -11.03
N ILE A 110 -2.83 -17.70 -11.39
CA ILE A 110 -1.58 -17.36 -10.70
C ILE A 110 -1.82 -16.74 -9.32
N PHE A 111 -2.93 -16.04 -9.15
CA PHE A 111 -3.44 -15.62 -7.85
C PHE A 111 -4.85 -15.05 -7.98
N ASN A 112 -5.86 -15.60 -7.31
CA ASN A 112 -7.11 -14.86 -7.14
C ASN A 112 -7.80 -15.08 -5.80
N ARG A 113 -8.45 -14.00 -5.37
CA ARG A 113 -9.51 -13.98 -4.38
C ARG A 113 -10.77 -13.37 -5.02
N ASP A 114 -11.06 -13.84 -6.23
CA ASP A 114 -11.93 -13.18 -7.23
C ASP A 114 -11.44 -11.75 -7.56
N PHE A 115 -12.03 -11.13 -8.59
CA PHE A 115 -11.61 -9.80 -9.07
C PHE A 115 -12.65 -8.72 -8.81
N THR A 116 -12.16 -7.48 -8.73
CA THR A 116 -12.94 -6.26 -8.70
C THR A 116 -12.19 -5.16 -9.42
N THR A 117 -12.91 -4.21 -10.03
CA THR A 117 -12.34 -2.93 -10.51
C THR A 117 -12.27 -1.89 -9.39
N GLY A 118 -12.58 -2.29 -8.15
CA GLY A 118 -12.61 -1.40 -7.00
C GLY A 118 -13.76 -0.39 -7.14
N PHE A 119 -13.42 0.90 -7.09
CA PHE A 119 -14.40 1.98 -7.27
C PHE A 119 -14.34 2.63 -8.66
N LEU A 120 -13.60 2.05 -9.62
CA LEU A 120 -13.37 2.68 -10.93
C LEU A 120 -14.64 2.75 -11.79
N GLU A 121 -15.50 1.73 -11.73
CA GLU A 121 -16.76 1.68 -12.49
C GLU A 121 -17.99 2.04 -11.65
N GLY A 122 -17.87 2.10 -10.32
CA GLY A 122 -18.98 2.40 -9.44
C GLY A 122 -18.77 1.96 -7.99
N HIS A 123 -19.88 1.69 -7.28
CA HIS A 123 -19.88 1.27 -5.88
C HIS A 123 -20.34 -0.20 -5.75
N PRO A 124 -19.43 -1.18 -5.81
CA PRO A 124 -19.79 -2.60 -5.81
C PRO A 124 -20.31 -3.13 -4.45
N GLY A 125 -20.30 -2.30 -3.39
CA GLY A 125 -20.76 -2.72 -2.07
C GLY A 125 -20.04 -3.98 -1.57
N LYS A 126 -20.83 -5.01 -1.21
CA LYS A 126 -20.30 -6.30 -0.73
C LYS A 126 -19.54 -7.09 -1.80
N GLU A 127 -19.79 -6.84 -3.09
CA GLU A 127 -19.10 -7.53 -4.18
C GLU A 127 -17.62 -7.09 -4.32
N MET A 128 -17.21 -6.02 -3.63
CA MET A 128 -15.78 -5.71 -3.48
C MET A 128 -15.06 -6.68 -2.54
N MET A 129 -15.79 -7.36 -1.66
CA MET A 129 -15.23 -8.19 -0.61
C MET A 129 -15.23 -9.66 -1.00
N SER A 130 -14.19 -10.36 -0.57
CA SER A 130 -14.18 -11.80 -0.41
C SER A 130 -14.35 -12.12 1.07
N ASP A 131 -15.59 -11.93 1.51
CA ASP A 131 -16.06 -12.05 2.88
C ASP A 131 -16.02 -13.48 3.41
N ARG A 132 -16.11 -14.48 2.51
CA ARG A 132 -16.06 -15.89 2.89
C ARG A 132 -14.65 -16.41 3.07
N ARG A 133 -13.63 -15.83 2.41
CA ARG A 133 -12.24 -16.35 2.43
C ARG A 133 -11.18 -15.28 2.16
N PRO A 134 -10.04 -15.31 2.86
CA PRO A 134 -8.96 -14.34 2.67
C PRO A 134 -7.77 -14.89 1.87
N ASN A 135 -7.78 -16.12 1.38
CA ASN A 135 -6.61 -16.74 0.75
C ASN A 135 -6.91 -17.07 -0.71
N ASN A 136 -5.86 -17.42 -1.47
CA ASN A 136 -5.98 -17.83 -2.87
C ASN A 136 -7.01 -18.98 -2.99
N ARG A 137 -7.96 -18.83 -3.92
CA ARG A 137 -9.05 -19.78 -4.15
C ARG A 137 -8.58 -21.01 -4.93
N GLY A 138 -7.56 -20.84 -5.76
CA GLY A 138 -7.26 -21.78 -6.85
C GLY A 138 -8.40 -21.83 -7.88
N VAL A 139 -8.17 -22.47 -9.01
CA VAL A 139 -9.19 -22.64 -10.06
C VAL A 139 -9.89 -23.96 -9.85
N LEU A 140 -11.23 -23.99 -9.93
CA LEU A 140 -11.97 -25.26 -9.85
C LEU A 140 -11.60 -26.12 -11.05
N VAL A 141 -11.05 -27.31 -10.78
CA VAL A 141 -10.67 -28.29 -11.81
C VAL A 141 -11.75 -29.32 -12.01
N GLY A 142 -12.55 -29.61 -10.97
CA GLY A 142 -13.62 -30.59 -11.09
C GLY A 142 -14.11 -31.14 -9.76
N ARG A 143 -14.70 -32.32 -9.82
CA ARG A 143 -15.31 -33.00 -8.67
C ARG A 143 -14.96 -34.47 -8.61
N VAL A 144 -14.80 -34.97 -7.40
CA VAL A 144 -14.60 -36.40 -7.14
C VAL A 144 -15.90 -37.16 -7.41
N ILE A 145 -15.88 -38.08 -8.37
CA ILE A 145 -17.03 -38.91 -8.74
C ILE A 145 -16.87 -40.39 -8.36
N LYS A 146 -15.66 -40.85 -8.05
CA LYS A 146 -15.40 -42.19 -7.52
C LYS A 146 -14.17 -42.17 -6.62
N LEU A 147 -14.12 -43.09 -5.65
CA LEU A 147 -13.00 -43.27 -4.74
C LEU A 147 -12.61 -44.73 -4.63
N ASP A 148 -11.32 -45.00 -4.72
CA ASP A 148 -10.70 -46.22 -4.23
C ASP A 148 -9.98 -45.93 -2.92
N ARG A 149 -10.59 -46.35 -1.80
CA ARG A 149 -10.05 -46.12 -0.46
C ARG A 149 -8.87 -47.04 -0.12
N LYS A 150 -8.69 -48.15 -0.84
CA LYS A 150 -7.62 -49.10 -0.56
C LYS A 150 -6.28 -48.55 -1.04
N ASP A 151 -6.30 -47.96 -2.24
CA ASP A 151 -5.11 -47.44 -2.90
C ASP A 151 -4.98 -45.91 -2.81
N ASN A 152 -5.93 -45.24 -2.12
CA ASN A 152 -6.04 -43.77 -2.00
C ASN A 152 -6.08 -43.07 -3.37
N LYS A 153 -6.97 -43.53 -4.23
CA LYS A 153 -7.17 -42.95 -5.57
C LYS A 153 -8.57 -42.39 -5.72
N ALA A 154 -8.72 -41.39 -6.57
CA ALA A 154 -10.01 -40.81 -6.91
C ALA A 154 -10.16 -40.66 -8.42
N ILE A 155 -11.36 -40.93 -8.93
CA ILE A 155 -11.76 -40.49 -10.26
C ILE A 155 -12.36 -39.09 -10.12
N VAL A 156 -11.77 -38.12 -10.80
CA VAL A 156 -12.22 -36.74 -10.86
C VAL A 156 -12.84 -36.48 -12.23
N LYS A 157 -14.06 -35.97 -12.25
CA LYS A 157 -14.68 -35.43 -13.47
C LYS A 157 -14.22 -33.99 -13.63
N LEU A 158 -13.54 -33.73 -14.74
CA LEU A 158 -12.91 -32.44 -15.02
C LEU A 158 -13.93 -31.42 -15.53
N GLU A 159 -13.91 -30.24 -14.91
CA GLU A 159 -14.56 -29.00 -15.35
C GLU A 159 -13.52 -28.01 -15.94
N ASN A 160 -12.23 -28.27 -15.71
CA ASN A 160 -11.11 -27.57 -16.32
C ASN A 160 -10.00 -28.58 -16.70
N ASP A 161 -9.04 -28.16 -17.51
CA ASP A 161 -7.88 -28.98 -17.86
C ASP A 161 -7.05 -29.40 -16.62
N LEU A 162 -6.26 -30.47 -16.75
CA LEU A 162 -5.36 -30.94 -15.70
C LEU A 162 -4.07 -31.48 -16.30
N HIS A 163 -2.92 -31.10 -15.73
CA HIS A 163 -1.59 -31.54 -16.19
C HIS A 163 -0.82 -32.28 -15.09
N LEU A 164 0.10 -33.16 -15.50
CA LEU A 164 1.11 -33.69 -14.59
C LEU A 164 1.93 -32.56 -13.97
N GLY A 165 2.20 -32.65 -12.67
CA GLY A 165 2.89 -31.64 -11.88
C GLY A 165 1.98 -30.57 -11.28
N ASP A 166 0.69 -30.52 -11.65
CA ASP A 166 -0.26 -29.59 -11.04
C ASP A 166 -0.45 -29.89 -9.55
N GLY A 167 -0.54 -28.83 -8.74
CA GLY A 167 -0.86 -28.93 -7.32
C GLY A 167 -2.36 -28.76 -7.10
N LEU A 168 -2.98 -29.78 -6.52
CA LEU A 168 -4.41 -29.82 -6.27
C LEU A 168 -4.72 -29.70 -4.79
N GLU A 169 -5.84 -29.06 -4.47
CA GLU A 169 -6.41 -28.98 -3.13
C GLU A 169 -7.86 -29.46 -3.16
N PHE A 170 -8.16 -30.44 -2.32
CA PHE A 170 -9.49 -31.02 -2.16
C PHE A 170 -10.20 -30.35 -0.99
N TRP A 171 -11.41 -29.88 -1.23
CA TRP A 171 -12.25 -29.30 -0.18
C TRP A 171 -13.09 -30.39 0.45
N ILE A 172 -12.58 -30.89 1.57
CA ILE A 172 -13.19 -32.00 2.29
C ILE A 172 -14.28 -31.51 3.24
N THR A 173 -15.35 -32.28 3.37
CA THR A 173 -16.52 -31.91 4.19
C THR A 173 -16.19 -31.75 5.68
N VAL A 174 -15.14 -32.44 6.17
CA VAL A 174 -14.69 -32.42 7.57
C VAL A 174 -13.17 -32.32 7.59
N GLY A 175 -12.60 -31.30 8.23
CA GLY A 175 -11.14 -31.14 8.36
C GLY A 175 -10.51 -30.06 7.45
N GLY A 176 -11.31 -29.30 6.70
CA GLY A 176 -10.82 -28.16 5.93
C GLY A 176 -10.38 -28.55 4.52
N ARG A 177 -9.08 -28.78 4.31
CA ARG A 177 -8.46 -28.96 2.99
C ARG A 177 -7.28 -29.93 3.06
N VAL A 178 -7.11 -30.73 2.03
CA VAL A 178 -5.93 -31.60 1.85
C VAL A 178 -5.40 -31.44 0.43
N GLY A 179 -4.08 -31.40 0.28
CA GLY A 179 -3.42 -31.16 -1.00
C GLY A 179 -2.63 -32.36 -1.51
N THR A 180 -2.42 -32.40 -2.82
CA THR A 180 -1.50 -33.34 -3.48
C THR A 180 -0.91 -32.69 -4.73
N THR A 181 0.14 -33.30 -5.27
CA THR A 181 0.65 -33.00 -6.60
C THR A 181 0.28 -34.15 -7.53
N VAL A 182 -0.18 -33.84 -8.74
CA VAL A 182 -0.51 -34.86 -9.73
C VAL A 182 0.79 -35.43 -10.29
N THR A 183 1.26 -36.52 -9.69
CA THR A 183 2.48 -37.23 -10.14
C THR A 183 2.18 -38.29 -11.19
N VAL A 184 0.98 -38.86 -11.14
CA VAL A 184 0.47 -39.84 -12.09
C VAL A 184 -1.01 -39.54 -12.32
N MET A 185 -1.42 -39.59 -13.58
CA MET A 185 -2.81 -39.43 -14.00
C MET A 185 -3.14 -40.50 -15.03
N THR A 186 -4.28 -41.16 -14.89
CA THR A 186 -4.72 -42.18 -15.84
C THR A 186 -6.17 -41.99 -16.26
N SER A 187 -6.49 -42.35 -17.50
CA SER A 187 -7.87 -42.50 -17.99
C SER A 187 -8.00 -43.85 -18.67
N GLU A 188 -9.02 -44.61 -18.28
CA GLU A 188 -9.27 -45.97 -18.79
C GLU A 188 -8.02 -46.89 -18.75
N GLY A 189 -7.17 -46.72 -17.73
CA GLY A 189 -5.96 -47.51 -17.53
C GLY A 189 -4.72 -47.06 -18.32
N LYS A 190 -4.80 -45.99 -19.12
CA LYS A 190 -3.64 -45.38 -19.81
C LYS A 190 -3.10 -44.19 -19.02
N VAL A 191 -1.78 -44.07 -18.92
CA VAL A 191 -1.12 -42.90 -18.33
C VAL A 191 -1.21 -41.70 -19.26
N LEU A 192 -1.53 -40.54 -18.70
CA LEU A 192 -1.72 -39.27 -19.41
C LEU A 192 -0.82 -38.18 -18.83
N ASP A 193 -0.27 -37.35 -19.70
CA ASP A 193 0.47 -36.14 -19.32
C ASP A 193 -0.47 -34.94 -19.09
N SER A 194 -1.61 -34.93 -19.79
CA SER A 194 -2.64 -33.89 -19.71
C SER A 194 -4.04 -34.48 -19.95
N ALA A 195 -5.07 -33.85 -19.40
CA ALA A 195 -6.47 -34.20 -19.59
C ALA A 195 -7.34 -32.95 -19.79
N ALA A 196 -8.38 -33.07 -20.63
CA ALA A 196 -9.22 -31.96 -21.06
C ALA A 196 -10.52 -31.85 -20.25
N VAL A 197 -11.23 -30.73 -20.46
CA VAL A 197 -12.55 -30.50 -19.85
C VAL A 197 -13.53 -31.62 -20.21
N GLY A 198 -14.26 -32.10 -19.21
CA GLY A 198 -15.26 -33.15 -19.36
C GLY A 198 -14.74 -34.57 -19.19
N GLU A 199 -13.42 -34.78 -19.26
CA GLU A 199 -12.79 -36.09 -19.08
C GLU A 199 -12.86 -36.58 -17.62
N GLN A 200 -12.68 -37.89 -17.43
CA GLN A 200 -12.60 -38.53 -16.12
C GLN A 200 -11.21 -39.11 -15.94
N VAL A 201 -10.52 -38.66 -14.90
CA VAL A 201 -9.14 -39.07 -14.64
C VAL A 201 -9.01 -39.66 -13.24
N GLU A 202 -8.29 -40.77 -13.15
CA GLU A 202 -7.87 -41.36 -11.89
C GLU A 202 -6.51 -40.79 -11.48
N ILE A 203 -6.46 -40.26 -10.26
CA ILE A 203 -5.26 -39.67 -9.64
C ILE A 203 -5.11 -40.16 -8.20
N ASP A 204 -3.88 -40.09 -7.69
CA ASP A 204 -3.60 -40.33 -6.28
C ASP A 204 -4.10 -39.16 -5.42
N VAL A 205 -4.78 -39.46 -4.31
CA VAL A 205 -5.38 -38.48 -3.42
C VAL A 205 -5.01 -38.72 -1.96
N PRO A 206 -4.94 -37.66 -1.13
CA PRO A 206 -4.67 -37.80 0.29
C PRO A 206 -5.85 -38.45 1.02
N LYS A 207 -5.58 -39.01 2.20
CA LYS A 207 -6.62 -39.56 3.08
C LYS A 207 -7.62 -38.47 3.48
N GLY A 208 -8.91 -38.82 3.49
CA GLY A 208 -9.99 -37.94 3.93
C GLY A 208 -10.83 -37.34 2.81
N VAL A 209 -10.42 -37.49 1.55
CA VAL A 209 -11.23 -37.11 0.38
C VAL A 209 -12.49 -37.98 0.28
N LYS A 210 -13.62 -37.34 -0.03
CA LYS A 210 -14.96 -37.94 -0.13
C LYS A 210 -15.56 -37.71 -1.51
N LEU A 211 -16.58 -38.52 -1.81
CA LEU A 211 -17.39 -38.38 -3.02
C LEU A 211 -18.02 -36.97 -3.05
N ASN A 212 -18.05 -36.36 -4.23
CA ASN A 212 -18.52 -35.00 -4.51
C ASN A 212 -17.67 -33.86 -3.94
N ASP A 213 -16.54 -34.15 -3.30
CA ASP A 213 -15.60 -33.09 -2.90
C ASP A 213 -15.11 -32.35 -4.15
N ARG A 214 -14.97 -31.03 -3.99
CA ARG A 214 -14.49 -30.14 -5.06
C ARG A 214 -12.98 -30.13 -5.09
N VAL A 215 -12.42 -30.10 -6.29
CA VAL A 215 -10.97 -30.17 -6.55
C VAL A 215 -10.51 -28.85 -7.18
N PHE A 216 -9.53 -28.19 -6.58
CA PHE A 216 -9.02 -26.90 -7.04
C PHE A 216 -7.53 -26.97 -7.39
N ARG A 217 -7.12 -26.38 -8.51
CA ARG A 217 -5.71 -26.18 -8.89
C ARG A 217 -5.16 -24.97 -8.16
N THR A 218 -4.22 -25.23 -7.26
CA THR A 218 -3.51 -24.21 -6.45
C THR A 218 -2.10 -23.94 -6.97
N PHE A 219 -1.59 -24.81 -7.83
CA PHE A 219 -0.33 -24.65 -8.55
C PHE A 219 -0.50 -25.21 -9.96
N ASP A 220 -0.19 -24.39 -10.97
CA ASP A 220 -0.32 -24.75 -12.39
C ASP A 220 1.10 -24.90 -12.97
N SER A 221 1.48 -26.13 -13.27
CA SER A 221 2.83 -26.49 -13.70
C SER A 221 3.20 -25.87 -15.05
N LYS A 222 2.24 -25.80 -15.98
CA LYS A 222 2.41 -25.18 -17.30
C LYS A 222 2.63 -23.69 -17.17
N LEU A 223 1.79 -23.01 -16.38
CA LEU A 223 1.91 -21.58 -16.14
C LEU A 223 3.22 -21.21 -15.42
N MET A 224 3.67 -22.04 -14.48
CA MET A 224 4.96 -21.85 -13.82
C MET A 224 6.13 -22.03 -14.78
N SER A 225 6.05 -23.00 -15.70
CA SER A 225 7.07 -23.20 -16.73
C SER A 225 7.14 -22.01 -17.68
N TYR A 226 6.00 -21.45 -18.08
CA TYR A 226 5.93 -20.19 -18.83
C TYR A 226 6.55 -19.03 -18.04
N ALA A 227 6.18 -18.86 -16.77
CA ALA A 227 6.72 -17.79 -15.93
C ALA A 227 8.25 -17.88 -15.71
N GLN A 228 8.79 -19.11 -15.67
CA GLN A 228 10.22 -19.35 -15.56
C GLN A 228 11.00 -18.85 -16.77
N GLN A 229 10.40 -18.74 -17.96
CA GLN A 229 11.04 -18.16 -19.15
C GLN A 229 11.36 -16.67 -18.99
N PHE A 230 10.85 -16.01 -17.96
CA PHE A 230 11.18 -14.62 -17.63
C PHE A 230 12.12 -14.51 -16.42
N CYS A 231 12.42 -15.62 -15.76
CA CYS A 231 13.10 -15.65 -14.48
C CYS A 231 14.43 -16.41 -14.56
N GLY A 232 15.45 -15.88 -13.87
CA GLY A 232 16.75 -16.53 -13.71
C GLY A 232 17.76 -16.24 -14.82
N GLU A 233 19.03 -16.53 -14.55
CA GLU A 233 20.17 -16.22 -15.43
C GLU A 233 20.08 -16.89 -16.80
N ALA A 234 19.55 -18.12 -16.87
CA ALA A 234 19.41 -18.87 -18.12
C ALA A 234 18.42 -18.22 -19.10
N ASN A 235 17.44 -17.48 -18.57
CA ASN A 235 16.37 -16.85 -19.36
C ASN A 235 16.51 -15.32 -19.42
N LYS A 236 17.68 -14.81 -19.06
CA LYS A 236 17.99 -13.39 -19.10
C LYS A 236 17.98 -12.91 -20.55
N LYS A 237 17.06 -12.00 -20.90
CA LYS A 237 17.05 -11.33 -22.21
C LYS A 237 18.32 -10.50 -22.34
N ARG A 238 19.21 -10.91 -23.25
CA ARG A 238 20.45 -10.21 -23.57
C ARG A 238 20.22 -9.23 -24.71
N ILE A 239 20.88 -8.09 -24.65
CA ILE A 239 20.90 -7.08 -25.70
C ILE A 239 21.78 -7.61 -26.84
N LEU A 240 21.23 -7.69 -28.04
CA LEU A 240 21.97 -8.10 -29.22
C LEU A 240 22.91 -6.97 -29.65
N ILE A 241 24.18 -7.32 -29.88
CA ILE A 241 25.20 -6.36 -30.34
C ILE A 241 25.94 -6.87 -31.56
N ASN A 242 26.29 -5.96 -32.45
CA ASN A 242 27.17 -6.20 -33.58
C ASN A 242 28.58 -5.76 -33.23
N ALA A 243 29.58 -6.60 -33.55
CA ALA A 243 30.98 -6.30 -33.33
C ALA A 243 31.69 -6.00 -34.66
N HIS A 244 32.41 -4.90 -34.72
CA HIS A 244 33.36 -4.60 -35.79
C HIS A 244 34.77 -4.63 -35.19
N VAL A 245 35.63 -5.49 -35.74
CA VAL A 245 37.00 -5.70 -35.25
C VAL A 245 37.97 -5.36 -36.37
N GLU A 246 38.89 -4.45 -36.10
CA GLU A 246 39.93 -4.03 -37.02
C GLU A 246 41.31 -4.45 -36.51
N ALA A 247 42.10 -5.12 -37.36
CA ALA A 247 43.48 -5.51 -37.06
C ALA A 247 44.43 -5.18 -38.22
N ARG A 248 45.13 -4.04 -38.13
CA ARG A 248 46.08 -3.55 -39.13
C ARG A 248 47.51 -3.66 -38.62
N LEU A 249 48.46 -4.06 -39.46
CA LEU A 249 49.87 -4.21 -39.07
C LEU A 249 50.44 -2.86 -38.59
N GLY A 250 51.07 -2.87 -37.41
CA GLY A 250 51.65 -1.66 -36.82
C GLY A 250 50.65 -0.76 -36.07
N GLU A 251 49.38 -1.15 -35.97
CA GLU A 251 48.36 -0.46 -35.17
C GLU A 251 47.82 -1.35 -34.02
N PRO A 252 47.23 -0.76 -32.97
CA PRO A 252 46.38 -1.49 -32.05
C PRO A 252 45.21 -2.18 -32.77
N MET A 253 44.77 -3.33 -32.26
CA MET A 253 43.48 -3.89 -32.67
C MET A 253 42.35 -3.09 -32.02
N LYS A 254 41.33 -2.79 -32.81
CA LYS A 254 40.17 -2.00 -32.39
C LYS A 254 38.93 -2.87 -32.39
N ILE A 255 38.10 -2.77 -31.35
CA ILE A 255 36.82 -3.46 -31.22
C ILE A 255 35.74 -2.42 -30.97
N THR A 256 34.79 -2.34 -31.88
CA THR A 256 33.59 -1.51 -31.77
C THR A 256 32.37 -2.40 -31.59
N LEU A 257 31.61 -2.20 -30.51
CA LEU A 257 30.37 -2.90 -30.22
C LEU A 257 29.19 -1.93 -30.38
N THR A 258 28.18 -2.30 -31.16
CA THR A 258 27.00 -1.46 -31.44
C THR A 258 25.72 -2.22 -31.09
N ASP A 259 24.79 -1.57 -30.38
CA ASP A 259 23.47 -2.15 -30.08
C ASP A 259 22.38 -1.76 -31.09
N ASP A 260 21.15 -2.24 -30.86
CA ASP A 260 19.97 -2.01 -31.70
C ASP A 260 19.39 -0.59 -31.62
N GLU A 261 19.80 0.20 -30.62
CA GLU A 261 19.44 1.61 -30.45
C GLU A 261 20.52 2.56 -31.00
N GLY A 262 21.61 2.02 -31.55
CA GLY A 262 22.71 2.77 -32.14
C GLY A 262 23.75 3.29 -31.14
N ASN A 263 23.75 2.80 -29.88
CA ASN A 263 24.81 3.12 -28.94
C ASN A 263 26.07 2.31 -29.27
N CYS A 264 27.24 2.95 -29.14
CA CYS A 264 28.52 2.34 -29.45
C CYS A 264 29.47 2.32 -28.25
N GLY A 265 30.18 1.22 -28.09
CA GLY A 265 31.32 1.10 -27.19
C GLY A 265 32.58 0.76 -27.97
N TYR A 266 33.69 1.38 -27.61
CA TYR A 266 34.98 1.23 -28.28
C TYR A 266 36.05 0.76 -27.30
N GLY A 267 36.89 -0.17 -27.73
CA GLY A 267 38.06 -0.61 -27.00
C GLY A 267 39.20 -0.97 -27.94
N GLU A 268 40.43 -0.73 -27.50
CA GLU A 268 41.64 -1.01 -28.26
C GLU A 268 42.62 -1.84 -27.41
N THR A 269 43.50 -2.58 -28.07
CA THR A 269 44.57 -3.35 -27.41
C THR A 269 45.74 -2.44 -27.05
N GLU A 270 46.48 -2.75 -25.98
CA GLU A 270 47.77 -2.09 -25.75
C GLU A 270 48.85 -2.71 -26.65
N PHE A 271 48.68 -3.98 -27.02
CA PHE A 271 49.51 -4.66 -28.00
C PHE A 271 49.32 -4.11 -29.41
N ILE A 272 50.43 -3.84 -30.09
CA ILE A 272 50.45 -3.44 -31.50
C ILE A 272 50.50 -4.69 -32.37
N ILE A 273 49.63 -4.76 -33.38
CA ILE A 273 49.49 -5.93 -34.24
C ILE A 273 50.78 -6.18 -35.03
N GLU A 274 51.27 -7.41 -34.92
CA GLU A 274 52.47 -7.89 -35.60
C GLU A 274 52.14 -8.99 -36.61
N ASN A 275 53.10 -9.30 -37.48
CA ASN A 275 52.99 -10.43 -38.40
C ASN A 275 53.15 -11.76 -37.65
N ALA A 276 52.28 -12.72 -37.95
CA ALA A 276 52.17 -13.98 -37.26
C ALA A 276 53.39 -14.87 -37.53
N ARG A 277 54.07 -15.29 -36.45
CA ARG A 277 55.24 -16.18 -36.55
C ARG A 277 54.90 -17.67 -36.68
N LYS A 278 53.68 -18.07 -36.30
CA LYS A 278 53.22 -19.48 -36.33
C LYS A 278 51.75 -19.61 -36.76
N HIS A 279 50.85 -18.93 -36.06
CA HIS A 279 49.41 -18.97 -36.32
C HIS A 279 48.88 -17.55 -36.44
N ALA A 280 48.30 -17.22 -37.60
CA ALA A 280 47.59 -15.96 -37.81
C ALA A 280 46.21 -16.01 -37.14
N LEU A 281 45.68 -14.83 -36.80
CA LEU A 281 44.30 -14.71 -36.34
C LEU A 281 43.35 -15.09 -37.46
N THR A 282 42.38 -15.94 -37.13
CA THR A 282 41.24 -16.25 -38.00
C THR A 282 39.99 -15.57 -37.46
N GLU A 283 39.00 -15.31 -38.32
CA GLU A 283 37.69 -14.80 -37.87
C GLU A 283 37.08 -15.70 -36.77
N GLU A 284 37.20 -17.02 -36.90
CA GLU A 284 36.71 -17.97 -35.88
C GLU A 284 37.40 -17.77 -34.52
N THR A 285 38.70 -17.47 -34.52
CA THR A 285 39.47 -17.22 -33.29
C THR A 285 39.05 -15.91 -32.63
N VAL A 286 38.89 -14.85 -33.44
CA VAL A 286 38.43 -13.54 -32.97
C VAL A 286 37.01 -13.64 -32.42
N ARG A 287 36.10 -14.30 -33.15
CA ARG A 287 34.72 -14.56 -32.72
C ARG A 287 34.66 -15.25 -31.36
N LYS A 288 35.44 -16.31 -31.15
CA LYS A 288 35.53 -17.02 -29.85
C LYS A 288 36.02 -16.16 -28.69
N GLN A 289 36.78 -15.08 -28.93
CA GLN A 289 37.18 -14.15 -27.88
C GLN A 289 36.14 -13.05 -27.67
N VAL A 290 35.57 -12.51 -28.75
CA VAL A 290 34.59 -11.41 -28.70
C VAL A 290 33.24 -11.88 -28.15
N GLU A 291 32.80 -13.11 -28.44
CA GLU A 291 31.51 -13.65 -27.99
C GLU A 291 31.45 -14.00 -26.50
N ARG A 292 32.58 -13.93 -25.78
CA ARG A 292 32.68 -14.21 -24.33
C ARG A 292 32.08 -13.07 -23.50
N LEU A 293 30.78 -12.90 -23.65
CA LEU A 293 29.96 -11.84 -23.03
C LEU A 293 29.10 -12.38 -21.87
N GLY A 294 29.33 -13.60 -21.42
CA GLY A 294 28.46 -14.31 -20.45
C GLY A 294 28.23 -13.59 -19.12
N THR A 295 29.17 -12.76 -18.67
CA THR A 295 29.04 -11.96 -17.43
C THR A 295 28.43 -10.57 -17.66
N THR A 296 27.98 -10.28 -18.89
CA THR A 296 27.47 -8.98 -19.32
C THR A 296 26.00 -9.08 -19.70
N GLU A 297 25.36 -7.94 -19.98
CA GLU A 297 23.97 -7.86 -20.45
C GLU A 297 23.82 -8.17 -21.95
N TYR A 298 24.91 -8.49 -22.65
CA TYR A 298 24.96 -8.57 -24.12
C TYR A 298 25.07 -10.00 -24.65
N ALA A 299 24.66 -10.17 -25.91
CA ALA A 299 24.91 -11.34 -26.75
C ALA A 299 25.35 -10.88 -28.15
N LEU A 300 26.34 -11.55 -28.73
CA LEU A 300 26.86 -11.21 -30.05
C LEU A 300 25.89 -11.68 -31.14
N ALA A 301 25.39 -10.75 -31.95
CA ALA A 301 24.54 -11.05 -33.11
C ALA A 301 25.40 -11.25 -34.36
N GLU A 302 26.20 -10.26 -34.72
CA GLU A 302 27.07 -10.28 -35.89
C GLU A 302 28.51 -9.88 -35.53
N LEU A 303 29.48 -10.39 -36.28
CA LEU A 303 30.87 -9.96 -36.18
C LEU A 303 31.45 -9.77 -37.58
N VAL A 304 32.03 -8.59 -37.79
CA VAL A 304 32.81 -8.22 -38.98
C VAL A 304 34.26 -8.09 -38.56
N PHE A 305 35.15 -8.84 -39.20
CA PHE A 305 36.59 -8.81 -38.91
C PHE A 305 37.35 -8.29 -40.13
N GLU A 306 37.84 -7.05 -40.04
CA GLU A 306 38.68 -6.42 -41.05
C GLU A 306 40.14 -6.50 -40.64
N HIS A 307 40.98 -7.14 -41.46
CA HIS A 307 42.36 -7.36 -41.08
C HIS A 307 43.32 -7.39 -42.27
N ASP A 308 44.59 -7.10 -41.98
CA ASP A 308 45.69 -7.32 -42.92
C ASP A 308 46.09 -8.81 -42.96
N GLU A 309 46.82 -9.23 -43.99
CA GLU A 309 47.26 -10.61 -44.11
C GLU A 309 48.24 -11.01 -42.98
N ASN A 310 48.03 -12.20 -42.41
CA ASN A 310 48.89 -12.81 -41.40
C ASN A 310 49.09 -12.00 -40.10
N VAL A 311 48.04 -11.34 -39.59
CA VAL A 311 48.11 -10.60 -38.32
C VAL A 311 48.06 -11.50 -37.08
N MET A 312 48.68 -11.06 -35.98
CA MET A 312 48.68 -11.72 -34.66
C MET A 312 48.36 -10.72 -33.55
N ALA A 313 47.53 -11.14 -32.60
CA ALA A 313 47.31 -10.48 -31.31
C ALA A 313 47.19 -11.54 -30.20
N PRO A 314 47.72 -11.30 -28.99
CA PRO A 314 47.49 -12.17 -27.84
C PRO A 314 46.00 -12.24 -27.47
N MET A 315 45.49 -13.43 -27.15
CA MET A 315 44.08 -13.58 -26.76
C MET A 315 43.70 -12.74 -25.54
N SER A 316 44.63 -12.54 -24.59
CA SER A 316 44.42 -11.67 -23.42
C SER A 316 44.12 -10.23 -23.81
N GLU A 317 44.78 -9.72 -24.84
CA GLU A 317 44.59 -8.35 -25.35
C GLU A 317 43.22 -8.20 -26.00
N ILE A 318 42.80 -9.18 -26.81
CA ILE A 318 41.45 -9.19 -27.42
C ILE A 318 40.37 -9.22 -26.34
N ASN A 319 40.58 -10.02 -25.28
CA ASN A 319 39.66 -10.10 -24.14
C ASN A 319 39.55 -8.76 -23.40
N GLU A 320 40.66 -8.03 -23.27
CA GLU A 320 40.70 -6.73 -22.60
C GLU A 320 40.07 -5.63 -23.46
N ALA A 321 40.41 -5.54 -24.76
CA ALA A 321 39.77 -4.61 -25.69
C ALA A 321 38.24 -4.81 -25.75
N ARG A 322 37.77 -6.07 -25.78
CA ARG A 322 36.34 -6.38 -25.68
C ARG A 322 35.74 -5.90 -24.36
N ARG A 323 36.43 -6.09 -23.24
CA ARG A 323 35.97 -5.65 -21.91
C ARG A 323 35.81 -4.13 -21.88
N ILE A 324 36.80 -3.39 -22.36
CA ILE A 324 36.78 -1.92 -22.47
C ILE A 324 35.62 -1.46 -23.35
N ALA A 325 35.47 -2.07 -24.54
CA ALA A 325 34.35 -1.76 -25.44
C ALA A 325 32.99 -1.99 -24.77
N THR A 326 32.85 -3.09 -24.03
CA THR A 326 31.61 -3.43 -23.31
C THR A 326 31.32 -2.46 -22.16
N GLU A 327 32.35 -2.08 -21.39
CA GLU A 327 32.23 -1.10 -20.31
C GLU A 327 31.85 0.29 -20.85
N MET A 328 32.42 0.69 -21.98
CA MET A 328 32.05 1.92 -22.66
C MET A 328 30.60 1.87 -23.18
N LEU A 329 30.19 0.77 -23.82
CA LEU A 329 28.81 0.59 -24.29
C LEU A 329 27.81 0.69 -23.14
N ASN A 330 28.10 0.03 -22.01
CA ASN A 330 27.30 0.16 -20.78
C ASN A 330 27.16 1.62 -20.33
N ARG A 331 28.26 2.38 -20.34
CA ARG A 331 28.24 3.79 -19.95
C ARG A 331 27.34 4.60 -20.88
N VAL A 332 27.52 4.47 -22.20
CA VAL A 332 26.73 5.21 -23.20
C VAL A 332 25.24 4.87 -23.08
N ARG A 333 24.89 3.58 -22.97
CA ARG A 333 23.50 3.16 -22.75
C ARG A 333 22.91 3.77 -21.48
N ILE A 334 23.62 3.71 -20.36
CA ILE A 334 23.13 4.30 -19.09
C ILE A 334 22.96 5.81 -19.22
N GLU A 335 23.88 6.51 -19.87
CA GLU A 335 23.80 7.95 -20.11
C GLU A 335 22.61 8.33 -21.00
N ALA A 336 22.33 7.57 -22.06
CA ALA A 336 21.18 7.77 -22.93
C ALA A 336 19.84 7.64 -22.17
N PHE A 337 19.75 6.65 -21.27
CA PHE A 337 18.55 6.41 -20.45
C PHE A 337 18.42 7.35 -19.24
N THR A 338 19.51 7.93 -18.77
CA THR A 338 19.50 8.78 -17.58
C THR A 338 19.37 10.24 -18.01
N PRO A 339 18.20 10.90 -17.88
CA PRO A 339 18.13 12.35 -18.10
C PRO A 339 19.19 13.00 -17.22
N SER A 340 19.91 14.01 -17.76
CA SER A 340 20.92 14.75 -17.01
C SER A 340 20.34 15.11 -15.64
N ARG A 341 20.76 14.38 -14.61
CA ARG A 341 20.23 14.61 -13.27
C ARG A 341 20.75 15.98 -12.92
N LYS A 342 19.86 17.00 -12.99
CA LYS A 342 20.16 18.29 -12.39
C LYS A 342 20.67 17.96 -11.01
N GLN A 343 21.93 18.30 -10.75
CA GLN A 343 22.54 18.06 -9.47
C GLN A 343 21.68 18.85 -8.49
N ILE A 344 20.74 18.16 -7.84
CA ILE A 344 19.98 18.75 -6.76
C ILE A 344 21.07 19.10 -5.79
N ARG A 345 21.27 20.42 -5.60
CA ARG A 345 22.34 20.94 -4.75
C ARG A 345 22.42 20.03 -3.54
N LYS A 346 23.62 19.51 -3.22
CA LYS A 346 23.92 19.02 -1.88
C LYS A 346 23.87 20.21 -0.93
N ASN A 347 22.73 20.89 -0.86
CA ASN A 347 22.34 21.54 0.36
C ASN A 347 22.21 20.34 1.31
N ARG A 348 23.29 20.07 2.07
CA ARG A 348 23.04 19.76 3.47
C ARG A 348 22.03 20.80 3.87
N ILE A 349 20.80 20.37 4.12
CA ILE A 349 19.82 21.24 4.73
C ILE A 349 20.51 21.60 6.05
N SER A 350 21.14 22.77 6.05
CA SER A 350 21.52 23.47 7.25
C SER A 350 20.18 23.66 7.92
N PHE A 351 19.92 22.84 8.94
CA PHE A 351 18.96 23.25 9.92
C PHE A 351 19.63 24.47 10.53
N ASP A 352 19.29 25.66 10.02
CA ASP A 352 19.61 26.87 10.75
C ASP A 352 19.04 26.61 12.13
N GLY A 353 19.95 26.50 13.11
CA GLY A 353 19.60 26.23 14.48
C GLY A 353 18.77 27.41 14.93
N ILE A 354 17.46 27.31 14.77
CA ILE A 354 16.54 28.31 15.26
C ILE A 354 16.66 28.21 16.78
N PRO A 355 16.75 29.35 17.49
CA PRO A 355 16.88 29.36 18.94
C PRO A 355 15.80 28.47 19.54
N LYS A 356 16.19 27.58 20.45
CA LYS A 356 15.24 26.86 21.31
C LYS A 356 14.27 27.89 21.83
N SER A 357 12.99 27.77 21.50
CA SER A 357 12.03 28.67 22.11
C SER A 357 12.03 28.35 23.61
N ASN A 358 12.01 29.37 24.47
CA ASN A 358 11.72 29.18 25.89
C ASN A 358 10.26 28.72 25.98
N HIS A 359 10.01 27.45 25.71
CA HIS A 359 8.68 26.87 25.80
C HIS A 359 8.25 26.94 27.26
N SER A 360 7.14 27.61 27.55
CA SER A 360 6.57 27.56 28.89
C SER A 360 6.25 26.10 29.23
N HIS A 361 6.59 25.66 30.44
CA HIS A 361 6.26 24.32 30.96
C HIS A 361 4.75 24.06 31.17
N PHE A 362 3.89 24.88 30.57
CA PHE A 362 2.44 24.79 30.67
C PHE A 362 1.87 24.15 29.41
N GLY A 363 1.27 22.97 29.55
CA GLY A 363 0.54 22.29 28.50
C GLY A 363 -0.89 22.80 28.43
N GLU A 364 -1.29 23.34 27.28
CA GLU A 364 -2.68 23.74 27.01
C GLU A 364 -3.50 22.50 26.63
N LEU A 365 -4.73 22.39 27.14
CA LEU A 365 -5.64 21.32 26.77
C LEU A 365 -6.40 21.71 25.50
N THR A 366 -6.44 20.78 24.55
CA THR A 366 -7.20 20.91 23.31
C THR A 366 -8.23 19.79 23.25
N VAL A 367 -9.50 20.11 22.98
CA VAL A 367 -10.57 19.11 22.92
C VAL A 367 -11.25 19.16 21.56
N TYR A 368 -11.21 18.03 20.85
CA TYR A 368 -11.86 17.88 19.55
C TYR A 368 -13.25 17.26 19.71
N VAL A 369 -14.28 18.02 19.31
CA VAL A 369 -15.68 17.65 19.39
C VAL A 369 -16.38 17.80 18.04
N ASP A 370 -17.51 17.12 17.89
CA ASP A 370 -18.32 17.09 16.67
C ASP A 370 -19.80 17.48 16.90
N THR A 371 -20.17 17.81 18.15
CA THR A 371 -21.51 18.30 18.50
C THR A 371 -21.45 19.50 19.45
N LEU A 372 -22.52 20.31 19.44
CA LEU A 372 -22.66 21.47 20.32
C LEU A 372 -22.63 21.09 21.81
N ALA A 373 -23.35 20.03 22.20
CA ALA A 373 -23.40 19.58 23.60
C ALA A 373 -22.01 19.17 24.13
N LYS A 374 -21.19 18.51 23.30
CA LYS A 374 -19.82 18.16 23.68
C LYS A 374 -18.93 19.40 23.78
N ALA A 375 -19.14 20.41 22.92
CA ALA A 375 -18.42 21.68 23.01
C ALA A 375 -18.71 22.42 24.33
N GLU A 376 -19.99 22.53 24.71
CA GLU A 376 -20.42 23.12 25.97
C GLU A 376 -19.82 22.38 27.18
N ALA A 377 -19.84 21.04 27.13
CA ALA A 377 -19.23 20.19 28.14
C ALA A 377 -17.70 20.40 28.28
N ALA A 378 -16.98 20.45 27.15
CA ALA A 378 -15.53 20.67 27.14
C ALA A 378 -15.14 22.06 27.65
N LEU A 379 -15.86 23.11 27.24
CA LEU A 379 -15.64 24.48 27.69
C LEU A 379 -15.90 24.62 29.20
N SER A 380 -17.01 24.07 29.68
CA SER A 380 -17.37 24.09 31.11
C SER A 380 -16.36 23.34 31.97
N ALA A 381 -15.75 22.27 31.44
CA ALA A 381 -14.72 21.50 32.11
C ALA A 381 -13.31 22.13 32.07
N GLY A 382 -13.15 23.28 31.39
CA GLY A 382 -11.94 24.10 31.47
C GLY A 382 -10.91 23.89 30.36
N THR A 383 -11.32 23.46 29.16
CA THR A 383 -10.40 23.42 28.00
C THR A 383 -9.96 24.82 27.55
N GLU A 384 -8.71 24.97 27.14
CA GLU A 384 -8.17 26.20 26.55
C GLU A 384 -8.51 26.32 25.07
N TRP A 385 -8.45 25.19 24.35
CA TRP A 385 -8.74 25.11 22.92
C TRP A 385 -9.91 24.18 22.66
N LEU A 386 -10.83 24.62 21.82
CA LEU A 386 -11.86 23.79 21.23
C LEU A 386 -11.57 23.58 19.75
N VAL A 387 -11.53 22.33 19.31
CA VAL A 387 -11.48 21.97 17.88
C VAL A 387 -12.88 21.51 17.46
N PHE A 388 -13.41 22.08 16.37
CA PHE A 388 -14.71 21.71 15.81
C PHE A 388 -14.62 21.57 14.28
N GLY A 389 -15.42 20.68 13.69
CA GLY A 389 -15.44 20.43 12.24
C GLY A 389 -14.60 19.21 11.83
N GLY A 390 -14.06 19.21 10.61
CA GLY A 390 -13.31 18.08 10.05
C GLY A 390 -14.20 16.86 9.77
N GLU A 391 -13.83 15.68 10.29
CA GLU A 391 -14.73 14.52 10.28
C GLU A 391 -15.70 14.59 11.47
N ASN A 392 -17.00 14.62 11.16
CA ASN A 392 -18.07 14.51 12.16
C ASN A 392 -18.57 13.06 12.16
N PHE A 393 -18.67 12.38 13.31
CA PHE A 393 -19.19 11.01 13.39
C PHE A 393 -20.73 10.99 13.31
N SER A 394 -21.23 11.57 12.22
CA SER A 394 -22.62 11.74 11.87
C SER A 394 -22.75 11.80 10.35
N HIS A 395 -23.84 11.30 9.79
CA HIS A 395 -24.16 11.41 8.36
C HIS A 395 -24.47 12.83 7.88
N LYS A 396 -24.50 13.80 8.79
CA LYS A 396 -24.82 15.19 8.49
C LYS A 396 -23.60 16.04 8.76
N ALA A 397 -23.23 16.84 7.77
CA ALA A 397 -22.25 17.89 7.97
C ALA A 397 -22.81 18.93 8.95
N ALA A 398 -21.94 19.49 9.79
CA ALA A 398 -22.30 20.61 10.66
C ALA A 398 -22.78 21.80 9.82
N SER A 399 -23.92 22.37 10.20
CA SER A 399 -24.51 23.55 9.57
C SER A 399 -23.74 24.83 9.91
N ARG A 400 -23.88 25.86 9.07
CA ARG A 400 -23.29 27.18 9.35
C ARG A 400 -23.75 27.76 10.70
N ALA A 401 -25.03 27.56 11.03
CA ALA A 401 -25.59 27.99 12.31
C ALA A 401 -24.95 27.27 13.51
N GLU A 402 -24.57 26.00 13.37
CA GLU A 402 -23.82 25.29 14.42
C GLU A 402 -22.41 25.88 14.58
N TYR A 403 -21.70 26.15 13.48
CA TYR A 403 -20.39 26.82 13.54
C TYR A 403 -20.46 28.21 14.19
N GLU A 404 -21.46 29.02 13.85
CA GLU A 404 -21.68 30.35 14.46
C GLU A 404 -21.94 30.27 15.97
N LYS A 405 -22.75 29.29 16.40
CA LYS A 405 -22.99 29.02 17.83
C LYS A 405 -21.72 28.60 18.55
N ILE A 406 -20.95 27.68 17.96
CA ILE A 406 -19.66 27.24 18.52
C ILE A 406 -18.70 28.43 18.67
N ALA A 407 -18.53 29.25 17.63
CA ALA A 407 -17.68 30.43 17.69
C ALA A 407 -18.11 31.40 18.79
N SER A 408 -19.41 31.64 18.92
CA SER A 408 -19.98 32.49 19.97
C SER A 408 -19.73 31.93 21.36
N LEU A 409 -19.94 30.62 21.58
CA LEU A 409 -19.71 29.95 22.87
C LEU A 409 -18.23 30.01 23.28
N VAL A 410 -17.32 29.72 22.36
CA VAL A 410 -15.88 29.75 22.61
C VAL A 410 -15.41 31.16 22.97
N LYS A 411 -15.88 32.17 22.22
CA LYS A 411 -15.60 33.59 22.48
C LYS A 411 -16.13 34.03 23.85
N ASN A 412 -17.38 33.68 24.18
CA ASN A 412 -17.98 34.01 25.48
C ASN A 412 -17.26 33.35 26.66
N ALA A 413 -16.70 32.16 26.45
CA ALA A 413 -15.89 31.46 27.44
C ALA A 413 -14.44 32.01 27.55
N GLY A 414 -14.06 32.97 26.71
CA GLY A 414 -12.68 33.49 26.65
C GLY A 414 -11.66 32.44 26.23
N ARG A 415 -12.06 31.45 25.43
CA ARG A 415 -11.24 30.32 24.96
C ARG A 415 -10.91 30.47 23.48
N LYS A 416 -10.06 29.57 22.98
CA LYS A 416 -9.58 29.60 21.59
C LYS A 416 -10.29 28.58 20.71
N LEU A 417 -10.61 28.97 19.49
CA LEU A 417 -11.29 28.13 18.49
C LEU A 417 -10.31 27.68 17.41
N ALA A 418 -10.27 26.37 17.18
CA ALA A 418 -9.70 25.80 15.97
C ALA A 418 -10.81 25.15 15.13
N ILE A 419 -10.83 25.41 13.83
CA ILE A 419 -11.71 24.69 12.90
C ILE A 419 -10.90 23.62 12.18
N ALA A 420 -11.39 22.38 12.18
CA ALA A 420 -10.72 21.25 11.53
C ALA A 420 -11.22 20.99 10.12
N THR A 421 -10.38 20.35 9.32
CA THR A 421 -10.71 19.85 7.97
C THR A 421 -10.58 18.32 7.92
N PRO A 422 -11.36 17.63 7.07
CA PRO A 422 -11.27 16.17 6.97
C PRO A 422 -9.99 15.73 6.24
N ARG A 423 -9.50 14.53 6.54
CA ARG A 423 -8.25 14.02 5.92
C ARG A 423 -8.44 13.54 4.48
N ILE A 424 -9.64 13.05 4.13
CA ILE A 424 -9.98 12.59 2.79
C ILE A 424 -10.93 13.61 2.12
N VAL A 425 -10.48 14.17 1.01
CA VAL A 425 -11.25 15.12 0.19
C VAL A 425 -11.13 14.70 -1.26
N LYS A 426 -12.25 14.51 -1.95
CA LYS A 426 -12.32 14.22 -3.39
C LYS A 426 -12.37 15.53 -4.18
N GLU A 427 -11.96 15.48 -5.45
CA GLU A 427 -11.95 16.65 -6.36
C GLU A 427 -13.29 17.40 -6.37
N GLY A 428 -14.41 16.68 -6.54
CA GLY A 428 -15.75 17.27 -6.53
C GLY A 428 -16.16 17.95 -5.21
N GLN A 429 -15.39 17.77 -4.13
CA GLN A 429 -15.64 18.40 -2.83
C GLN A 429 -14.84 19.72 -2.64
N LEU A 430 -13.89 20.04 -3.52
CA LEU A 430 -13.03 21.23 -3.37
C LEU A 430 -13.82 22.54 -3.41
N ALA A 431 -14.80 22.66 -4.30
CA ALA A 431 -15.66 23.85 -4.38
C ALA A 431 -16.42 24.08 -3.06
N TYR A 432 -16.93 23.01 -2.45
CA TYR A 432 -17.57 23.08 -1.13
C TYR A 432 -16.60 23.59 -0.06
N PHE A 433 -15.40 23.01 0.03
CA PHE A 433 -14.42 23.44 1.04
C PHE A 433 -13.88 24.85 0.81
N LYS A 434 -13.78 25.29 -0.45
CA LYS A 434 -13.44 26.69 -0.77
C LYS A 434 -14.44 27.67 -0.16
N GLU A 435 -15.73 27.39 -0.32
CA GLU A 435 -16.78 28.23 0.26
C GLU A 435 -16.84 28.12 1.79
N GLN A 436 -16.57 26.94 2.35
CA GLN A 436 -16.49 26.77 3.79
C GLN A 436 -15.30 27.52 4.41
N MET A 437 -14.13 27.51 3.79
CA MET A 437 -12.96 28.25 4.28
C MET A 437 -13.20 29.77 4.32
N LYS A 438 -13.87 30.33 3.31
CA LYS A 438 -14.27 31.74 3.31
C LYS A 438 -15.25 32.04 4.44
N PHE A 439 -16.25 31.18 4.63
CA PHE A 439 -17.20 31.30 5.73
C PHE A 439 -16.51 31.21 7.09
N TRP A 440 -15.64 30.22 7.29
CA TRP A 440 -14.87 30.03 8.52
C TRP A 440 -13.97 31.22 8.82
N GLN A 441 -13.37 31.88 7.83
CA GLN A 441 -12.61 33.11 8.05
C GLN A 441 -13.46 34.22 8.68
N GLY A 442 -14.74 34.34 8.30
CA GLY A 442 -15.67 35.30 8.90
C GLY A 442 -16.05 34.98 10.35
N LEU A 443 -15.77 33.77 10.83
CA LEU A 443 -15.93 33.38 12.25
C LEU A 443 -14.71 33.73 13.10
N GLU A 444 -13.62 34.19 12.46
CA GLU A 444 -12.36 34.57 13.10
C GLU A 444 -11.79 33.50 14.05
N PRO A 445 -11.69 32.21 13.64
CA PRO A 445 -11.05 31.20 14.48
C PRO A 445 -9.57 31.53 14.68
N ASP A 446 -9.03 31.17 15.84
CA ASP A 446 -7.60 31.32 16.14
C ASP A 446 -6.72 30.43 15.24
N LEU A 447 -7.29 29.35 14.70
CA LEU A 447 -6.54 28.36 13.93
C LEU A 447 -7.42 27.60 12.94
N LEU A 448 -6.85 27.25 11.78
CA LEU A 448 -7.38 26.23 10.88
C LEU A 448 -6.50 24.97 10.95
N LEU A 449 -7.06 23.88 11.45
CA LEU A 449 -6.40 22.58 11.57
C LEU A 449 -6.58 21.79 10.27
N ILE A 450 -5.49 21.62 9.53
CA ILE A 450 -5.51 21.02 8.19
C ILE A 450 -4.99 19.60 8.21
N ALA A 451 -5.81 18.66 7.73
CA ALA A 451 -5.50 17.23 7.67
C ALA A 451 -5.27 16.70 6.23
N ASN A 452 -5.31 17.59 5.22
CA ASN A 452 -5.19 17.24 3.81
C ASN A 452 -4.30 18.24 3.04
N ASN A 453 -3.34 17.73 2.26
CA ASN A 453 -2.39 18.57 1.50
C ASN A 453 -3.07 19.51 0.51
N GLY A 454 -4.12 19.04 -0.19
CA GLY A 454 -4.86 19.86 -1.16
C GLY A 454 -5.60 21.01 -0.49
N LEU A 455 -6.18 20.77 0.70
CA LEU A 455 -6.79 21.83 1.50
C LEU A 455 -5.78 22.83 2.06
N TRP A 456 -4.54 22.40 2.36
CA TRP A 456 -3.47 23.33 2.72
C TRP A 456 -3.19 24.32 1.59
N TYR A 457 -2.97 23.80 0.38
CA TYR A 457 -2.73 24.62 -0.79
C TYR A 457 -3.92 25.53 -1.11
N LEU A 458 -5.15 25.03 -1.00
CA LEU A 458 -6.37 25.83 -1.19
C LEU A 458 -6.44 26.99 -0.18
N ALA A 459 -6.11 26.76 1.08
CA ALA A 459 -6.07 27.81 2.10
C ALA A 459 -5.02 28.90 1.78
N GLN A 460 -3.85 28.51 1.26
CA GLN A 460 -2.83 29.45 0.80
C GLN A 460 -3.30 30.26 -0.43
N GLN A 461 -3.93 29.61 -1.41
CA GLN A 461 -4.49 30.27 -2.61
C GLN A 461 -5.61 31.26 -2.28
N LEU A 462 -6.37 31.00 -1.22
CA LEU A 462 -7.38 31.91 -0.70
C LEU A 462 -6.79 33.06 0.13
N GLU A 463 -5.48 33.06 0.35
CA GLU A 463 -4.75 34.04 1.16
C GLU A 463 -5.36 34.25 2.56
N LEU A 464 -5.85 33.15 3.16
CA LEU A 464 -6.52 33.20 4.45
C LEU A 464 -5.62 33.85 5.50
N LYS A 465 -6.20 34.70 6.34
CA LYS A 465 -5.47 35.36 7.44
C LYS A 465 -5.43 34.52 8.71
N ILE A 466 -6.16 33.41 8.73
CA ILE A 466 -6.16 32.45 9.83
C ILE A 466 -4.84 31.66 9.81
N PRO A 467 -4.12 31.53 10.94
CA PRO A 467 -2.95 30.66 11.03
C PRO A 467 -3.30 29.19 10.74
N LEU A 468 -2.46 28.51 9.96
CA LEU A 468 -2.67 27.11 9.57
C LEU A 468 -1.85 26.15 10.44
N TRP A 469 -2.46 25.02 10.83
CA TRP A 469 -1.82 23.98 11.63
C TRP A 469 -1.80 22.64 10.90
N ALA A 470 -0.63 22.02 10.79
CA ALA A 470 -0.46 20.75 10.11
C ALA A 470 -0.85 19.59 11.05
N ASP A 471 -1.98 18.93 10.79
CA ASP A 471 -2.49 17.87 11.67
C ASP A 471 -1.80 16.52 11.42
N TRP A 472 -1.92 15.60 12.39
CA TRP A 472 -1.23 14.31 12.38
C TRP A 472 -1.50 13.41 11.14
N PRO A 473 -2.66 13.48 10.43
CA PRO A 473 -2.86 12.72 9.20
C PRO A 473 -1.89 13.09 8.07
N LEU A 474 -1.19 14.22 8.19
CA LEU A 474 -0.13 14.66 7.28
C LEU A 474 1.23 13.98 7.53
N ASN A 475 1.25 12.88 8.29
CA ASN A 475 2.42 12.04 8.54
C ASN A 475 3.61 12.79 9.18
N ILE A 476 3.34 13.52 10.26
CA ILE A 476 4.36 14.27 11.02
C ILE A 476 5.21 13.32 11.88
N PHE A 477 6.25 12.71 11.28
CA PHE A 477 7.08 11.66 11.91
C PHE A 477 8.53 12.05 12.22
N ASN A 478 9.05 13.13 11.63
CA ASN A 478 10.46 13.49 11.74
C ASN A 478 10.68 15.00 11.60
N ALA A 479 11.89 15.46 11.92
CA ALA A 479 12.28 16.86 11.87
C ALA A 479 12.23 17.44 10.44
N GLN A 480 12.48 16.64 9.41
CA GLN A 480 12.40 17.07 8.01
C GLN A 480 10.95 17.43 7.62
N THR A 481 9.97 16.64 8.06
CA THR A 481 8.55 16.95 7.87
C THR A 481 8.15 18.22 8.62
N LEU A 482 8.62 18.40 9.86
CA LEU A 482 8.37 19.63 10.62
C LEU A 482 8.95 20.87 9.92
N ASN A 483 10.19 20.77 9.41
CA ASN A 483 10.81 21.85 8.66
C ASN A 483 10.07 22.14 7.35
N PHE A 484 9.62 21.10 6.64
CA PHE A 484 8.78 21.27 5.46
C PHE A 484 7.54 22.11 5.80
N TRP A 485 6.77 21.73 6.81
CA TRP A 485 5.56 22.49 7.18
C TRP A 485 5.86 23.91 7.66
N ARG A 486 6.99 24.12 8.34
CA ARG A 486 7.46 25.48 8.65
C ARG A 486 7.71 26.30 7.38
N THR A 487 8.38 25.74 6.38
CA THR A 487 8.63 26.45 5.10
C THR A 487 7.32 26.76 4.36
N GLN A 488 6.27 25.97 4.57
CA GLN A 488 4.93 26.23 4.05
C GLN A 488 4.14 27.26 4.89
N GLY A 489 4.71 27.79 5.97
CA GLY A 489 4.08 28.80 6.83
C GLY A 489 3.21 28.24 7.96
N ALA A 490 3.38 26.98 8.36
CA ALA A 490 2.63 26.41 9.47
C ALA A 490 2.92 27.12 10.80
N ALA A 491 1.86 27.40 11.57
CA ALA A 491 1.97 27.92 12.93
C ALA A 491 2.37 26.84 13.95
N GLY A 492 2.06 25.58 13.64
CA GLY A 492 2.44 24.42 14.44
C GLY A 492 2.06 23.11 13.76
N ALA A 493 2.38 21.99 14.43
CA ALA A 493 2.10 20.65 13.92
C ALA A 493 1.66 19.68 15.02
N THR A 494 0.76 18.76 14.67
CA THR A 494 0.35 17.65 15.53
C THR A 494 1.16 16.41 15.15
N LEU A 495 1.88 15.87 16.12
CA LEU A 495 2.75 14.72 15.89
C LEU A 495 1.95 13.44 15.61
N SER A 496 2.54 12.55 14.81
CA SER A 496 1.97 11.24 14.51
C SER A 496 1.75 10.40 15.77
N VAL A 497 0.59 9.74 15.84
CA VAL A 497 0.21 8.80 16.91
C VAL A 497 1.01 7.49 16.92
N GLU A 498 1.87 7.27 15.92
CA GLU A 498 2.77 6.11 15.81
C GLU A 498 4.19 6.37 16.35
N LEU A 499 4.45 7.56 16.92
CA LEU A 499 5.73 7.89 17.54
C LEU A 499 5.83 7.31 18.97
N THR A 500 7.06 6.95 19.34
CA THR A 500 7.42 6.65 20.74
C THR A 500 7.64 7.94 21.53
N MET A 501 7.58 7.88 22.86
CA MET A 501 7.82 9.01 23.74
C MET A 501 9.23 9.57 23.53
N THR A 502 10.24 8.71 23.41
CA THR A 502 11.63 9.13 23.13
C THR A 502 11.74 9.88 21.80
N GLN A 503 10.99 9.46 20.77
CA GLN A 503 10.95 10.19 19.51
C GLN A 503 10.22 11.52 19.63
N VAL A 504 9.14 11.57 20.41
CA VAL A 504 8.38 12.80 20.69
C VAL A 504 9.27 13.81 21.42
N GLU A 505 9.97 13.38 22.47
CA GLU A 505 10.93 14.20 23.23
C GLU A 505 12.04 14.73 22.31
N HIS A 506 12.63 13.85 21.49
CA HIS A 506 13.65 14.27 20.52
C HIS A 506 13.11 15.30 19.51
N LEU A 507 11.88 15.13 19.02
CA LEU A 507 11.28 16.12 18.13
C LEU A 507 10.95 17.42 18.84
N ALA A 508 10.45 17.38 20.08
CA ALA A 508 10.17 18.58 20.86
C ALA A 508 11.42 19.41 21.10
N ASP A 509 12.55 18.77 21.41
CA ASP A 509 13.84 19.45 21.61
C ASP A 509 14.39 20.16 20.38
N ASN A 510 13.98 19.72 19.18
CA ASN A 510 14.55 20.15 17.90
C ASN A 510 13.51 20.73 16.93
N SER A 511 12.26 20.86 17.36
CA SER A 511 11.17 21.29 16.48
C SER A 511 11.23 22.79 16.23
N PRO A 512 11.11 23.22 14.96
CA PRO A 512 11.00 24.63 14.64
C PRO A 512 9.55 25.14 14.69
N LEU A 513 8.61 24.29 15.15
CA LEU A 513 7.17 24.51 15.22
C LEU A 513 6.65 24.20 16.63
N MET A 514 5.55 24.84 17.03
CA MET A 514 4.79 24.40 18.20
C MET A 514 4.23 23.00 17.95
N LEU A 515 4.35 22.13 18.95
CA LEU A 515 3.93 20.73 18.84
C LEU A 515 2.67 20.44 19.67
N GLU A 516 1.87 19.54 19.13
CA GLU A 516 0.71 18.95 19.79
C GLU A 516 0.78 17.42 19.71
N CYS A 517 0.29 16.75 20.75
CA CYS A 517 0.15 15.30 20.79
C CYS A 517 -1.26 14.89 21.20
N LEU A 518 -1.79 13.82 20.60
CA LEU A 518 -3.01 13.17 21.09
C LEU A 518 -2.70 12.44 22.40
N VAL A 519 -3.49 12.70 23.43
CA VAL A 519 -3.33 12.10 24.77
C VAL A 519 -4.50 11.24 25.19
N GLN A 520 -5.66 11.42 24.56
CA GLN A 520 -6.90 10.75 24.94
C GLN A 520 -7.84 10.58 23.74
N GLY A 521 -8.62 9.50 23.71
CA GLY A 521 -9.61 9.24 22.67
C GLY A 521 -9.37 7.91 21.95
N ARG A 522 -10.42 7.40 21.30
CA ARG A 522 -10.32 6.16 20.52
C ARG A 522 -9.62 6.43 19.20
N LEU A 523 -8.35 6.04 19.11
CA LEU A 523 -7.56 6.21 17.89
C LEU A 523 -8.25 5.56 16.69
N GLU A 524 -8.45 6.34 15.65
CA GLU A 524 -8.95 5.83 14.38
C GLU A 524 -7.94 4.90 13.74
N MET A 525 -8.40 3.72 13.38
CA MET A 525 -7.55 2.64 12.91
C MET A 525 -7.65 2.40 11.40
N MET A 526 -8.79 2.73 10.81
CA MET A 526 -9.07 2.56 9.39
C MET A 526 -10.18 3.54 9.00
N VAL A 527 -9.99 4.22 7.86
CA VAL A 527 -11.03 4.99 7.18
C VAL A 527 -11.24 4.33 5.82
N SER A 528 -12.49 4.12 5.44
CA SER A 528 -12.85 3.31 4.27
C SER A 528 -14.09 3.88 3.55
N GLU A 529 -14.01 3.99 2.22
CA GLU A 529 -15.19 4.23 1.38
C GLU A 529 -16.12 3.02 1.35
N TYR A 530 -15.57 1.81 1.48
CA TYR A 530 -16.36 0.62 1.73
C TYR A 530 -16.98 0.69 3.14
N CYS A 531 -18.29 0.51 3.23
CA CYS A 531 -19.03 0.47 4.50
C CYS A 531 -19.66 -0.91 4.68
N ILE A 532 -19.27 -1.62 5.74
CA ILE A 532 -19.77 -2.98 6.02
C ILE A 532 -21.28 -2.97 6.23
N ALA A 533 -21.77 -2.03 7.05
CA ALA A 533 -23.20 -1.90 7.33
C ALA A 533 -23.99 -1.59 6.07
N GLY A 534 -23.56 -0.59 5.28
CA GLY A 534 -24.21 -0.27 4.01
C GLY A 534 -24.18 -1.43 3.00
N SER A 535 -23.08 -2.19 2.96
CA SER A 535 -22.90 -3.28 1.99
C SER A 535 -23.72 -4.51 2.31
N PHE A 536 -23.78 -4.93 3.57
CA PHE A 536 -24.46 -6.17 3.96
C PHE A 536 -25.87 -5.97 4.51
N LEU A 537 -26.14 -4.82 5.16
CA LEU A 537 -27.44 -4.51 5.76
C LEU A 537 -28.22 -3.46 4.97
N GLY A 538 -27.55 -2.69 4.09
CA GLY A 538 -28.13 -1.57 3.36
C GLY A 538 -28.18 -1.74 1.85
N GLU A 539 -27.86 -2.92 1.32
CA GLU A 539 -27.90 -3.24 -0.13
C GLU A 539 -27.16 -2.24 -1.02
N LEU A 540 -26.01 -1.71 -0.56
CA LEU A 540 -25.22 -0.74 -1.32
C LEU A 540 -24.78 -1.26 -2.71
N ASP A 541 -24.69 -2.59 -2.89
CA ASP A 541 -24.44 -3.22 -4.19
C ASP A 541 -25.57 -3.00 -5.21
N LYS A 542 -26.76 -2.59 -4.76
CA LYS A 542 -27.95 -2.36 -5.60
C LYS A 542 -28.29 -0.87 -5.76
N GLY A 543 -27.47 0.04 -5.23
CA GLY A 543 -27.68 1.48 -5.34
C GLY A 543 -27.49 2.23 -4.03
N LYS A 544 -28.50 3.02 -3.62
CA LYS A 544 -28.41 3.83 -2.40
C LYS A 544 -28.59 2.96 -1.15
N CYS A 545 -27.73 3.18 -0.15
CA CYS A 545 -27.80 2.52 1.14
C CYS A 545 -29.17 2.70 1.83
N THR A 546 -29.76 1.62 2.31
CA THR A 546 -31.06 1.60 3.02
C THR A 546 -30.94 1.38 4.54
N TYR A 547 -29.74 1.09 5.06
CA TYR A 547 -29.55 0.73 6.48
C TYR A 547 -29.89 1.86 7.47
N GLY A 548 -29.56 3.10 7.10
CA GLY A 548 -29.88 4.30 7.89
C GLY A 548 -29.13 4.44 9.21
N CYS A 549 -28.10 3.63 9.48
CA CYS A 549 -27.20 3.69 10.66
C CYS A 549 -27.95 3.95 11.98
N LYS A 550 -29.03 3.21 12.15
CA LYS A 550 -30.00 3.35 13.24
C LYS A 550 -29.49 2.88 14.61
N GLU A 551 -28.39 2.15 14.65
CA GLU A 551 -27.76 1.62 15.86
C GLU A 551 -26.24 1.64 15.72
N ASN A 552 -25.53 1.65 16.84
CA ASN A 552 -24.07 1.57 16.87
C ASN A 552 -23.62 0.14 16.61
N LEU A 553 -22.63 0.00 15.74
CA LEU A 553 -22.08 -1.28 15.32
C LEU A 553 -20.62 -1.41 15.71
N PHE A 554 -20.17 -2.64 15.91
CA PHE A 554 -18.81 -2.97 16.28
C PHE A 554 -18.32 -4.14 15.43
N LEU A 555 -17.04 -4.13 15.09
CA LEU A 555 -16.34 -5.34 14.66
C LEU A 555 -15.80 -6.04 15.90
N GLN A 556 -16.25 -7.25 16.16
CA GLN A 556 -15.70 -8.10 17.20
C GLN A 556 -14.68 -9.07 16.57
N ASP A 557 -13.46 -9.11 17.13
CA ASP A 557 -12.43 -10.05 16.66
C ASP A 557 -12.46 -11.39 17.42
N ARG A 558 -11.54 -12.29 17.04
CA ARG A 558 -11.36 -13.61 17.69
C ARG A 558 -10.87 -13.56 19.15
N LYS A 559 -10.46 -12.40 19.64
CA LYS A 559 -10.09 -12.16 21.04
C LYS A 559 -11.23 -11.48 21.81
N GLU A 560 -12.40 -11.38 21.20
CA GLU A 560 -13.60 -10.74 21.74
C GLU A 560 -13.42 -9.22 21.95
N GLU A 561 -12.41 -8.62 21.31
CA GLU A 561 -12.21 -7.17 21.32
C GLU A 561 -13.22 -6.51 20.38
N SER A 562 -13.94 -5.49 20.86
CA SER A 562 -14.99 -4.79 20.12
C SER A 562 -14.50 -3.44 19.61
N PHE A 563 -14.33 -3.33 18.30
CA PHE A 563 -13.87 -2.13 17.60
C PHE A 563 -15.08 -1.32 17.11
N PRO A 564 -15.33 -0.11 17.64
CA PRO A 564 -16.48 0.69 17.22
C PRO A 564 -16.41 1.07 15.75
N ILE A 565 -17.55 1.00 15.07
CA ILE A 565 -17.74 1.49 13.71
C ILE A 565 -18.58 2.76 13.78
N VAL A 566 -18.05 3.85 13.22
CA VAL A 566 -18.79 5.09 13.02
C VAL A 566 -18.72 5.50 11.55
N THR A 567 -19.59 6.38 11.14
CA THR A 567 -19.64 6.88 9.76
C THR A 567 -19.64 8.40 9.75
N ASP A 568 -18.91 8.98 8.79
CA ASP A 568 -18.81 10.43 8.68
C ASP A 568 -19.91 11.06 7.81
N GLN A 569 -19.84 12.38 7.67
CA GLN A 569 -20.80 13.18 6.91
C GLN A 569 -20.82 12.86 5.40
N PHE A 570 -19.84 12.08 4.92
CA PHE A 570 -19.73 11.61 3.55
C PHE A 570 -19.98 10.11 3.45
N CYS A 571 -20.52 9.49 4.51
CA CYS A 571 -20.77 8.06 4.63
C CYS A 571 -19.53 7.18 4.47
N ARG A 572 -18.34 7.69 4.81
CA ARG A 572 -17.14 6.86 4.95
C ARG A 572 -17.17 6.17 6.30
N MET A 573 -16.82 4.91 6.31
CA MET A 573 -16.74 4.09 7.51
C MET A 573 -15.40 4.32 8.21
N HIS A 574 -15.45 4.57 9.51
CA HIS A 574 -14.31 4.71 10.40
C HIS A 574 -14.35 3.57 11.41
N ILE A 575 -13.24 2.85 11.56
CA ILE A 575 -13.09 1.84 12.61
C ILE A 575 -12.17 2.39 13.68
N LEU A 576 -12.69 2.52 14.89
CA LEU A 576 -11.99 3.05 16.04
C LEU A 576 -11.33 1.93 16.85
N ASN A 577 -10.30 2.27 17.61
CA ASN A 577 -9.64 1.31 18.49
C ASN A 577 -10.59 0.80 19.59
N ALA A 578 -10.48 -0.48 19.94
CA ALA A 578 -11.27 -1.11 21.01
C ALA A 578 -10.89 -0.56 22.39
N HIS A 579 -9.64 -0.13 22.54
CA HIS A 579 -9.13 0.49 23.76
C HIS A 579 -8.89 1.97 23.55
N ASP A 580 -9.31 2.76 24.52
CA ASP A 580 -9.16 4.21 24.52
C ASP A 580 -7.70 4.60 24.74
N LEU A 581 -7.17 5.58 23.99
CA LEU A 581 -5.87 6.15 24.32
C LEU A 581 -5.99 6.86 25.67
N SER A 582 -5.01 6.68 26.55
CA SER A 582 -4.91 7.49 27.76
C SER A 582 -3.45 7.75 28.12
N MET A 583 -3.12 9.02 28.28
CA MET A 583 -1.82 9.51 28.73
C MET A 583 -1.93 10.34 30.00
N LEU A 584 -2.99 10.13 30.80
CA LEU A 584 -3.25 10.85 32.06
C LEU A 584 -2.02 10.88 32.97
N LYS A 585 -1.39 9.72 33.19
CA LYS A 585 -0.15 9.58 34.00
C LYS A 585 1.02 10.43 33.49
N TYR A 586 1.08 10.65 32.18
CA TYR A 586 2.22 11.27 31.50
C TYR A 586 1.94 12.70 31.00
N ALA A 587 0.72 13.22 31.20
CA ALA A 587 0.31 14.52 30.67
C ALA A 587 1.26 15.65 31.11
N LYS A 588 1.59 15.69 32.40
CA LYS A 588 2.53 16.69 32.96
C LYS A 588 3.94 16.53 32.40
N GLN A 589 4.42 15.29 32.26
CA GLN A 589 5.73 15.01 31.65
C GLN A 589 5.77 15.51 30.20
N MET A 590 4.73 15.23 29.40
CA MET A 590 4.68 15.68 28.00
C MET A 590 4.72 17.21 27.90
N ALA A 591 3.97 17.91 28.77
CA ALA A 591 4.02 19.37 28.84
C ALA A 591 5.41 19.90 29.24
N GLN A 592 6.04 19.27 30.23
CA GLN A 592 7.40 19.62 30.68
C GLN A 592 8.46 19.40 29.58
N ASN A 593 8.25 18.38 28.74
CA ASN A 593 9.11 18.03 27.61
C ASN A 593 8.86 18.89 26.35
N GLY A 594 8.14 20.02 26.49
CA GLY A 594 7.99 21.00 25.40
C GLY A 594 6.79 20.77 24.48
N ILE A 595 5.91 19.80 24.76
CA ILE A 595 4.65 19.65 24.02
C ILE A 595 3.66 20.72 24.48
N ARG A 596 3.36 21.67 23.59
CA ARG A 596 2.53 22.84 23.91
C ARG A 596 1.06 22.49 24.11
N ARG A 597 0.53 21.60 23.28
CA ARG A 597 -0.89 21.21 23.31
C ARG A 597 -1.07 19.71 23.50
N LEU A 598 -1.97 19.35 24.40
CA LEU A 598 -2.37 17.96 24.64
C LEU A 598 -3.80 17.80 24.16
N ARG A 599 -4.02 16.96 23.14
CA ARG A 599 -5.32 16.81 22.48
C ARG A 599 -6.10 15.63 23.03
N ILE A 600 -7.33 15.89 23.46
CA ILE A 600 -8.37 14.91 23.72
C ILE A 600 -9.28 14.84 22.47
N ASP A 601 -9.38 13.67 21.85
CA ASP A 601 -10.38 13.42 20.82
C ASP A 601 -11.67 12.87 21.45
N ALA A 602 -12.66 13.75 21.60
CA ALA A 602 -13.92 13.47 22.28
C ALA A 602 -15.07 13.19 21.31
N ARG A 603 -14.81 13.06 20.01
CA ARG A 603 -15.86 12.82 19.00
C ARG A 603 -16.65 11.55 19.24
N PHE A 604 -16.03 10.50 19.80
CA PHE A 604 -16.76 9.28 20.16
C PHE A 604 -17.48 9.34 21.52
N TYR A 605 -17.11 10.27 22.41
CA TYR A 605 -17.65 10.32 23.77
C TYR A 605 -19.04 10.93 23.85
N SER A 606 -19.76 10.64 24.94
CA SER A 606 -20.90 11.44 25.36
C SER A 606 -20.47 12.82 25.88
N PRO A 607 -21.37 13.82 25.98
CA PRO A 607 -21.07 15.09 26.64
C PRO A 607 -20.58 14.91 28.10
N GLU A 608 -21.16 13.98 28.85
CA GLU A 608 -20.80 13.71 30.25
C GLU A 608 -19.40 13.10 30.35
N GLU A 609 -19.09 12.13 29.49
CA GLU A 609 -17.75 11.54 29.38
C GLU A 609 -16.71 12.60 28.99
N THR A 610 -17.07 13.48 28.04
CA THR A 610 -16.23 14.61 27.62
C THR A 610 -15.89 15.51 28.81
N ALA A 611 -16.91 15.99 29.54
CA ALA A 611 -16.68 16.86 30.71
C ALA A 611 -15.80 16.18 31.78
N LYS A 612 -16.08 14.90 32.07
CA LYS A 612 -15.34 14.12 33.07
C LYS A 612 -13.85 14.00 32.70
N ILE A 613 -13.56 13.63 31.46
CA ILE A 613 -12.19 13.42 30.98
C ILE A 613 -11.43 14.73 30.90
N VAL A 614 -12.05 15.80 30.39
CA VAL A 614 -11.43 17.12 30.30
C VAL A 614 -11.08 17.66 31.70
N SER A 615 -12.03 17.56 32.64
CA SER A 615 -11.80 17.96 34.04
C SER A 615 -10.66 17.17 34.68
N LEU A 616 -10.52 15.88 34.36
CA LEU A 616 -9.45 15.04 34.89
C LEU A 616 -8.07 15.48 34.39
N TYR A 617 -7.90 15.71 33.08
CA TYR A 617 -6.65 16.24 32.55
C TYR A 617 -6.33 17.62 33.10
N ARG A 618 -7.35 18.49 33.22
CA ARG A 618 -7.19 19.84 33.76
C ARG A 618 -6.62 19.82 35.19
N ARG A 619 -7.25 19.05 36.08
CA ARG A 619 -6.80 18.87 37.47
C ARG A 619 -5.39 18.29 37.58
N ILE A 620 -4.99 17.39 36.69
CA ILE A 620 -3.62 16.84 36.65
C ILE A 620 -2.62 17.92 36.24
N LEU A 621 -2.93 18.69 35.20
CA LEU A 621 -2.06 19.75 34.69
C LEU A 621 -1.93 20.91 35.69
N ASP A 622 -2.99 21.20 36.46
CA ASP A 622 -2.98 22.20 37.53
C ASP A 622 -2.26 21.71 38.79
N GLY A 623 -2.05 20.39 38.90
CA GLY A 623 -1.39 19.76 40.04
C GLY A 623 -2.32 19.44 41.22
N ASP A 624 -3.63 19.59 41.04
CA ASP A 624 -4.65 19.27 42.05
C ASP A 624 -4.70 17.78 42.38
N ILE A 625 -4.40 16.93 41.39
CA ILE A 625 -4.39 15.48 41.54
C ILE A 625 -3.18 14.87 40.82
N GLN A 626 -2.71 13.76 41.38
CA GLN A 626 -1.73 12.89 40.74
C GLN A 626 -2.37 11.52 40.53
N ILE A 627 -2.18 10.96 39.35
CA ILE A 627 -2.67 9.63 39.00
C ILE A 627 -1.48 8.69 38.88
N GLU A 628 -1.51 7.58 39.63
CA GLU A 628 -0.45 6.57 39.59
C GLU A 628 -0.54 5.70 38.35
N ASP A 629 -1.75 5.37 37.87
CA ASP A 629 -1.98 4.55 36.68
C ASP A 629 -3.18 5.02 35.85
N ASN A 630 -3.12 4.80 34.54
CA ASN A 630 -4.22 5.14 33.63
C ASN A 630 -5.50 4.34 33.96
N LEU A 631 -6.64 4.85 33.49
CA LEU A 631 -7.94 4.19 33.64
C LEU A 631 -7.92 2.76 33.08
N ALA A 632 -8.72 1.86 33.66
CA ALA A 632 -8.87 0.49 33.19
C ALA A 632 -9.33 0.45 31.72
N LYS A 633 -8.92 -0.59 30.97
CA LYS A 633 -9.26 -0.79 29.54
C LYS A 633 -8.80 0.36 28.62
N THR A 634 -7.70 1.01 28.99
CA THR A 634 -7.02 2.00 28.13
C THR A 634 -5.72 1.46 27.56
N THR A 635 -5.21 2.12 26.53
CA THR A 635 -3.90 1.88 25.93
C THR A 635 -3.06 3.15 25.98
N ARG A 636 -1.73 3.00 25.97
CA ARG A 636 -0.78 4.12 25.80
C ARG A 636 -0.39 4.34 24.33
N GLY A 637 -1.18 3.81 23.40
CA GLY A 637 -0.91 3.93 21.97
C GLY A 637 0.44 3.36 21.59
N HIS A 638 1.23 4.09 20.80
CA HIS A 638 2.60 3.71 20.43
C HIS A 638 3.69 4.36 21.28
N TYR A 639 3.34 5.26 22.21
CA TYR A 639 4.30 6.03 23.00
C TYR A 639 5.35 5.16 23.70
N PHE A 640 5.00 3.96 24.19
CA PHE A 640 5.96 3.09 24.91
C PHE A 640 6.28 1.76 24.24
N ARG A 641 5.47 1.32 23.26
CA ARG A 641 5.70 0.05 22.56
C ARG A 641 6.36 0.21 21.18
N GLY A 642 6.28 1.41 20.60
CA GLY A 642 6.67 1.66 19.22
C GLY A 642 5.85 0.87 18.20
N VAL A 643 6.32 0.87 16.96
CA VAL A 643 5.75 0.10 15.86
C VAL A 643 6.87 -0.28 14.90
N LEU A 644 6.84 -1.52 14.41
CA LEU A 644 7.79 -2.05 13.45
C LEU A 644 7.54 -1.52 12.04
#